data_AF-A0A3R8AM01-F1
#
_entry.id   AF-A0A3R8AM01-F1
#
_cell.length_a   1.000
_cell.length_b   1.000
_cell.length_c   1.000
_cell.angle_alpha   90.00
_cell.angle_beta   90.00
_cell.angle_gamma   90.00
#
_symmetry.space_group_name_H-M   'P 1'
#
loop_
_entity.id
_entity.type
_entity.pdbx_description
1 polymer ?
#
loop_
_entity_poly.entity_id
_entity_poly.type
_entity_poly.pdbx_seq_one_letter_code
_entity_poly.pdbx_strand_id
1 'polypeptide(L)'
;VCYLVLCLRLLQFLSIPGSQVSLQRVAVVIAGQAVPKGIVFLVREVKADRWFRAPGSGNFFVSLPTHKYWTVLRAEEEKRRKAEQEKQERLAKQMADTFHEAVKLFEEGKPEREQRGTLSYRCVTLPEGVGFLDAYVYPNDAITEVYVHFTVCTRVPCVLHWGLLDIMGTAQTQTESRWETWKKEGLSQEELEKKREEEIRKRMAFRGAPSQWICPPPEMRPPGTVLVDPVRAVQTPFEEAKAQRAGLAAGNAGLQLLQQLTIRVPAHKCPRINEEDPGVDTLFDGIACCLKEVNGHRWFRSNDGRDIQIRLVEFGASVYKGLNAEMVEKIVEAEVEWQHMTLMHRYNLMHSFLDGFASRHGASVQGNASFQRREALLADLARDWTDCHFHSPELLLPMTFSPPPLPEFSPRLEDFLSLGAAVVEEERDFWAWLYVWGRFAFLGLLDWQRNYNTKPRELASASEQLTFATARAWRKYTEYRPLIRDCLSTMGRGGAQGQAIRDRILDIMHKHKIPESTGNFYEQWHQKLHNNTTPDDVGICEAVIGFLESNGDLKTYWRILGEHNVSRERLASYERKITCEPYMVHTNIGDLVNDFRSYLSILKDVHDALDIKKAFDYARQYLPHDAVGLIEQLVQELGTQRLQQKPMNAEDAMRRFQTLSEARKKIVFTLNQDGGAAKKTSDLHEEPL
;
A
#
# COMPACT_ATOMS: atom_id res chain seq x y z
N VAL A 1 50.42 -26.29 6.62
CA VAL A 1 50.61 -24.82 6.54
C VAL A 1 51.66 -24.54 5.48
N CYS A 2 51.43 -23.57 4.59
CA CYS A 2 52.42 -23.10 3.61
C CYS A 2 53.05 -21.81 4.12
N TYR A 3 54.38 -21.76 4.17
CA TYR A 3 55.14 -20.55 4.51
C TYR A 3 55.69 -19.96 3.22
N LEU A 4 55.17 -18.80 2.82
CA LEU A 4 55.74 -18.02 1.73
C LEU A 4 56.56 -16.87 2.31
N VAL A 5 57.86 -16.83 1.98
CA VAL A 5 58.72 -15.69 2.29
C VAL A 5 59.00 -14.96 0.99
N LEU A 6 58.44 -13.76 0.86
CA LEU A 6 58.71 -12.87 -0.27
C LEU A 6 59.90 -11.98 0.08
N CYS A 7 61.00 -12.12 -0.68
CA CYS A 7 62.16 -11.25 -0.59
C CYS A 7 62.20 -10.32 -1.80
N LEU A 8 62.09 -9.02 -1.56
CA LEU A 8 62.17 -7.99 -2.60
C LEU A 8 63.56 -7.35 -2.57
N ARG A 9 64.26 -7.40 -3.70
CA ARG A 9 65.54 -6.72 -3.92
C ARG A 9 65.31 -5.57 -4.90
N LEU A 10 65.30 -4.34 -4.40
CA LEU A 10 65.16 -3.15 -5.23
C LEU A 10 66.56 -2.69 -5.67
N LEU A 11 66.87 -2.88 -6.95
CA LEU A 11 68.10 -2.36 -7.56
C LEU A 11 67.81 -0.94 -8.07
N GLN A 12 68.44 0.06 -7.46
CA GLN A 12 68.36 1.44 -7.92
C GLN A 12 69.33 1.62 -9.09
N PHE A 13 68.82 1.75 -10.32
CA PHE A 13 69.60 2.24 -11.46
C PHE A 13 69.80 3.76 -11.31
N LEU A 14 70.74 4.18 -10.48
CA LEU A 14 71.25 5.55 -10.46
C LEU A 14 72.77 5.50 -10.28
N SER A 15 73.49 6.06 -11.25
CA SER A 15 74.94 6.15 -11.33
C SER A 15 75.51 7.13 -10.30
N ILE A 16 75.30 6.86 -9.02
CA ILE A 16 75.87 7.64 -7.91
C ILE A 16 76.69 6.69 -7.05
N PRO A 17 78.00 6.92 -6.86
CA PRO A 17 78.82 6.15 -5.92
C PRO A 17 78.28 6.36 -4.50
N GLY A 18 77.76 5.31 -3.86
CA GLY A 18 77.28 5.34 -2.47
C GLY A 18 75.84 4.84 -2.24
N SER A 19 75.11 4.46 -3.28
CA SER A 19 73.72 3.98 -3.15
C SER A 19 73.64 2.63 -2.42
N GLN A 20 73.10 2.59 -1.20
CA GLN A 20 72.82 1.35 -0.46
C GLN A 20 71.64 0.60 -1.08
N VAL A 21 71.87 -0.67 -1.45
CA VAL A 21 70.80 -1.60 -1.85
C VAL A 21 70.00 -1.99 -0.61
N SER A 22 68.70 -1.67 -0.57
CA SER A 22 67.82 -2.13 0.51
C SER A 22 67.13 -3.45 0.13
N LEU A 23 67.24 -4.45 1.01
CA LEU A 23 66.52 -5.72 0.91
C LEU A 23 65.37 -5.71 1.93
N GLN A 24 64.13 -5.92 1.48
CA GLN A 24 62.96 -5.99 2.36
C GLN A 24 62.26 -7.35 2.23
N ARG A 25 61.70 -7.84 3.35
CA ARG A 25 61.08 -9.18 3.43
C ARG A 25 59.72 -9.12 4.11
N VAL A 26 58.77 -9.89 3.59
CA VAL A 26 57.47 -10.17 4.23
C VAL A 26 57.19 -11.66 4.20
N ALA A 27 56.70 -12.21 5.32
CA ALA A 27 56.30 -13.61 5.43
C ALA A 27 54.78 -13.70 5.52
N VAL A 28 54.17 -14.52 4.66
CA VAL A 28 52.74 -14.80 4.64
C VAL A 28 52.52 -16.27 4.99
N VAL A 29 51.65 -16.52 5.97
CA VAL A 29 51.32 -17.86 6.45
C VAL A 29 49.92 -18.21 5.97
N ILE A 30 49.78 -19.30 5.22
CA ILE A 30 48.48 -19.75 4.68
C ILE A 30 48.21 -21.18 5.14
N ALA A 31 47.00 -21.41 5.65
CA ALA A 31 46.52 -22.74 6.02
C ALA A 31 46.44 -23.65 4.77
N GLY A 32 46.86 -24.92 4.88
CA GLY A 32 47.05 -25.82 3.73
C GLY A 32 45.80 -26.01 2.87
N GLN A 33 44.63 -26.07 3.52
CA GLN A 33 43.31 -26.15 2.88
C GLN A 33 42.92 -24.92 2.05
N ALA A 34 43.51 -23.76 2.36
CA ALA A 34 43.13 -22.47 1.84
C ALA A 34 44.20 -21.90 0.90
N VAL A 35 45.24 -22.69 0.55
CA VAL A 35 46.32 -22.23 -0.32
C VAL A 35 45.78 -22.00 -1.74
N PRO A 36 45.76 -20.75 -2.24
CA PRO A 36 45.32 -20.44 -3.59
C PRO A 36 46.36 -20.89 -4.63
N LYS A 37 46.00 -20.87 -5.91
CA LYS A 37 46.93 -21.22 -7.01
C LYS A 37 48.12 -20.24 -7.12
N GLY A 38 47.97 -19.02 -6.58
CA GLY A 38 49.02 -18.03 -6.47
C GLY A 38 48.56 -16.78 -5.73
N ILE A 39 49.48 -15.88 -5.44
CA ILE A 39 49.22 -14.59 -4.79
C ILE A 39 49.49 -13.48 -5.79
N VAL A 40 48.54 -12.55 -5.91
CA VAL A 40 48.70 -11.30 -6.65
C VAL A 40 49.00 -10.18 -5.65
N PHE A 41 50.01 -9.35 -5.89
CA PHE A 41 50.35 -8.23 -5.01
C PHE A 41 50.93 -7.03 -5.77
N LEU A 42 50.96 -5.89 -5.08
CA LEU A 42 51.58 -4.64 -5.51
C LEU A 42 52.50 -4.13 -4.40
N VAL A 43 53.53 -3.37 -4.78
CA VAL A 43 54.46 -2.76 -3.82
C VAL A 43 54.28 -1.26 -3.91
N ARG A 44 54.05 -0.60 -2.76
CA ARG A 44 53.95 0.86 -2.67
C ARG A 44 55.18 1.42 -1.98
N GLU A 45 55.68 2.54 -2.47
CA GLU A 45 56.65 3.34 -1.74
C GLU A 45 56.00 3.98 -0.49
N VAL A 46 56.71 4.02 0.63
CA VAL A 46 56.12 4.50 1.91
C VAL A 46 56.04 6.03 1.96
N LYS A 47 57.04 6.72 1.39
CA LYS A 47 57.17 8.20 1.45
C LYS A 47 56.69 8.93 0.19
N ALA A 48 56.33 8.20 -0.86
CA ALA A 48 55.73 8.74 -2.07
C ALA A 48 54.59 7.80 -2.48
N ASP A 49 53.46 8.32 -2.98
CA ASP A 49 52.31 7.48 -3.39
C ASP A 49 52.56 6.78 -4.75
N ARG A 50 53.78 6.28 -4.93
CA ARG A 50 54.23 5.61 -6.13
C ARG A 50 54.07 4.10 -5.95
N TRP A 51 53.38 3.48 -6.91
CA TRP A 51 53.11 2.05 -6.94
C TRP A 51 53.98 1.36 -7.98
N PHE A 52 54.66 0.29 -7.57
CA PHE A 52 55.46 -0.55 -8.45
C PHE A 52 54.60 -1.72 -8.98
N ARG A 53 54.68 -1.94 -10.29
CA ARG A 53 54.00 -3.01 -11.02
C ARG A 53 55.02 -3.92 -11.69
N ALA A 54 54.59 -5.10 -12.11
CA ALA A 54 55.42 -5.98 -12.91
C ALA A 54 55.66 -5.38 -14.31
N PRO A 55 56.79 -5.66 -14.97
CA PRO A 55 57.03 -5.24 -16.35
C PRO A 55 55.90 -5.75 -17.26
N GLY A 56 55.33 -4.87 -18.10
CA GLY A 56 54.20 -5.22 -18.99
C GLY A 56 52.80 -4.83 -18.46
N SER A 57 52.71 -3.87 -17.53
CA SER A 57 51.48 -3.25 -16.99
C SER A 57 50.61 -4.10 -16.03
N GLY A 58 51.05 -5.30 -15.66
CA GLY A 58 50.35 -6.20 -14.73
C GLY A 58 50.78 -6.08 -13.25
N ASN A 59 49.97 -6.66 -12.35
CA ASN A 59 50.33 -6.85 -10.94
C ASN A 59 51.41 -7.93 -10.78
N PHE A 60 52.15 -7.96 -9.66
CA PHE A 60 53.04 -9.09 -9.38
C PHE A 60 52.22 -10.34 -9.08
N PHE A 61 52.63 -11.48 -9.63
CA PHE A 61 52.00 -12.77 -9.38
C PHE A 61 53.07 -13.80 -8.97
N VAL A 62 52.81 -14.51 -7.88
CA VAL A 62 53.65 -15.62 -7.42
C VAL A 62 52.79 -16.87 -7.33
N SER A 63 53.08 -17.85 -8.19
CA SER A 63 52.45 -19.17 -8.10
C SER A 63 52.89 -19.87 -6.82
N LEU A 64 51.94 -20.42 -6.08
CA LEU A 64 52.25 -21.20 -4.88
C LEU A 64 52.41 -22.68 -5.26
N PRO A 65 53.45 -23.37 -4.74
CA PRO A 65 53.62 -24.80 -4.99
C PRO A 65 52.43 -25.56 -4.40
N THR A 66 51.91 -26.55 -5.13
CA THR A 66 50.78 -27.37 -4.66
C THR A 66 51.30 -28.67 -4.03
N HIS A 67 50.78 -29.03 -2.85
CA HIS A 67 51.15 -30.28 -2.17
C HIS A 67 50.02 -31.32 -2.28
N LYS A 68 50.36 -32.60 -2.51
CA LYS A 68 49.39 -33.72 -2.63
C LYS A 68 48.50 -33.90 -1.38
N TYR A 69 48.99 -33.54 -0.20
CA TYR A 69 48.18 -33.58 1.03
C TYR A 69 47.16 -32.44 1.14
N TRP A 70 47.31 -31.33 0.41
CA TRP A 70 46.33 -30.24 0.46
C TRP A 70 45.05 -30.54 -0.30
N THR A 71 45.08 -31.42 -1.29
CA THR A 71 43.86 -31.92 -1.95
C THR A 71 43.07 -32.83 -1.01
N VAL A 72 43.76 -33.62 -0.19
CA VAL A 72 43.12 -34.45 0.87
C VAL A 72 42.49 -33.56 1.94
N LEU A 73 43.22 -32.57 2.45
CA LEU A 73 42.69 -31.63 3.45
C LEU A 73 41.50 -30.81 2.93
N ARG A 74 41.52 -30.39 1.64
CA ARG A 74 40.38 -29.70 1.01
C ARG A 74 39.15 -30.60 0.93
N ALA A 75 39.31 -31.87 0.55
CA ALA A 75 38.21 -32.82 0.49
C ALA A 75 37.62 -33.12 1.88
N GLU A 76 38.45 -33.23 2.92
CA GLU A 76 37.98 -33.39 4.31
C GLU A 76 37.23 -32.16 4.83
N GLU A 77 37.70 -30.96 4.52
CA GLU A 77 37.05 -29.72 4.93
C GLU A 77 35.74 -29.46 4.15
N GLU A 78 35.69 -29.81 2.86
CA GLU A 78 34.45 -29.82 2.09
C GLU A 78 33.43 -30.83 2.65
N LYS A 79 33.90 -32.02 3.08
CA LYS A 79 33.04 -33.01 3.75
C LYS A 79 32.52 -32.49 5.08
N ARG A 80 33.37 -31.82 5.87
CA ARG A 80 32.95 -31.17 7.13
C ARG A 80 31.93 -30.06 6.87
N ARG A 81 32.17 -29.21 5.86
CA ARG A 81 31.24 -28.13 5.48
C ARG A 81 29.90 -28.67 5.00
N LYS A 82 29.91 -29.75 4.20
CA LYS A 82 28.66 -30.43 3.78
C LYS A 82 27.91 -31.03 4.97
N ALA A 83 28.61 -31.69 5.89
CA ALA A 83 27.99 -32.24 7.10
C ALA A 83 27.41 -31.14 8.02
N GLU A 84 28.11 -29.99 8.12
CA GLU A 84 27.64 -28.83 8.87
C GLU A 84 26.43 -28.16 8.20
N GLN A 85 26.44 -28.06 6.86
CA GLN A 85 25.30 -27.58 6.09
C GLN A 85 24.09 -28.51 6.20
N GLU A 86 24.26 -29.83 6.05
CA GLU A 86 23.18 -30.81 6.25
C GLU A 86 22.62 -30.76 7.68
N LYS A 87 23.47 -30.55 8.69
CA LYS A 87 23.03 -30.37 10.07
C LYS A 87 22.22 -29.07 10.23
N GLN A 88 22.65 -27.97 9.61
CA GLN A 88 21.91 -26.70 9.60
C GLN A 88 20.56 -26.83 8.89
N GLU A 89 20.51 -27.52 7.74
CA GLU A 89 19.27 -27.76 6.99
C GLU A 89 18.28 -28.63 7.80
N ARG A 90 18.76 -29.66 8.50
CA ARG A 90 17.92 -30.47 9.40
C ARG A 90 17.35 -29.66 10.55
N LEU A 91 18.17 -28.81 11.18
CA LEU A 91 17.73 -27.90 12.24
C LEU A 91 16.68 -26.91 11.72
N ALA A 92 16.91 -26.32 10.55
CA ALA A 92 15.98 -25.38 9.92
C ALA A 92 14.63 -26.05 9.60
N LYS A 93 14.64 -27.29 9.09
CA LYS A 93 13.42 -28.06 8.84
C LYS A 93 12.64 -28.34 10.13
N GLN A 94 13.33 -28.79 11.18
CA GLN A 94 12.70 -29.05 12.48
C GLN A 94 12.07 -27.77 13.08
N MET A 95 12.73 -26.63 12.96
CA MET A 95 12.18 -25.34 13.39
C MET A 95 10.95 -24.93 12.57
N ALA A 96 10.97 -25.16 11.26
CA ALA A 96 9.83 -24.88 10.38
C ALA A 96 8.60 -25.73 10.74
N ASP A 97 8.80 -27.03 10.98
CA ASP A 97 7.73 -27.96 11.38
C ASP A 97 7.14 -27.55 12.74
N THR A 98 7.98 -27.16 13.70
CA THR A 98 7.56 -26.70 15.03
C THR A 98 6.77 -25.38 14.95
N PHE A 99 7.20 -24.45 14.09
CA PHE A 99 6.48 -23.21 13.83
C PHE A 99 5.12 -23.47 13.17
N HIS A 100 5.04 -24.41 12.23
CA HIS A 100 3.78 -24.78 11.58
C HIS A 100 2.77 -25.34 12.60
N GLU A 101 3.22 -26.19 13.53
CA GLU A 101 2.37 -26.68 14.63
C GLU A 101 1.91 -25.55 15.55
N ALA A 102 2.79 -24.60 15.89
CA ALA A 102 2.45 -23.45 16.71
C ALA A 102 1.42 -22.53 16.04
N VAL A 103 1.54 -22.28 14.73
CA VAL A 103 0.55 -21.51 13.95
C VAL A 103 -0.80 -22.22 13.93
N LYS A 104 -0.82 -23.54 13.79
CA LYS A 104 -2.08 -24.30 13.85
C LYS A 104 -2.78 -24.13 15.20
N LEU A 105 -2.04 -24.25 16.31
CA LEU A 105 -2.57 -24.02 17.65
C LEU A 105 -3.01 -22.56 17.87
N PHE A 106 -2.28 -21.61 17.29
CA PHE A 106 -2.65 -20.20 17.30
C PHE A 106 -4.02 -19.99 16.66
N GLU A 107 -4.22 -20.49 15.44
CA GLU A 107 -5.47 -20.37 14.69
C GLU A 107 -6.64 -21.10 15.37
N GLU A 108 -6.42 -22.32 15.90
CA GLU A 108 -7.45 -23.08 16.62
C GLU A 108 -8.00 -22.33 17.85
N GLY A 109 -7.15 -21.56 18.54
CA GLY A 109 -7.55 -20.75 19.69
C GLY A 109 -8.14 -19.38 19.34
N LYS A 110 -8.14 -18.97 18.07
CA LYS A 110 -8.60 -17.65 17.63
C LYS A 110 -10.06 -17.35 18.00
N PRO A 111 -11.04 -18.26 17.77
CA PRO A 111 -12.44 -18.00 18.10
C PRO A 111 -12.68 -17.76 19.60
N GLU A 112 -11.94 -18.46 20.46
CA GLU A 112 -12.02 -18.25 21.91
C GLU A 112 -11.48 -16.87 22.29
N ARG A 113 -10.37 -16.44 21.70
CA ARG A 113 -9.78 -15.10 21.97
C ARG A 113 -10.71 -13.99 21.49
N GLU A 114 -11.32 -14.14 20.32
CA GLU A 114 -12.36 -13.24 19.81
C GLU A 114 -13.55 -13.15 20.76
N GLN A 115 -14.05 -14.30 21.24
CA GLN A 115 -15.17 -14.32 22.18
C GLN A 115 -14.83 -13.66 23.53
N ARG A 116 -13.58 -13.80 23.99
CA ARG A 116 -13.13 -13.21 25.27
C ARG A 116 -12.87 -11.71 25.17
N GLY A 117 -12.60 -11.17 23.99
CA GLY A 117 -12.39 -9.74 23.73
C GLY A 117 -13.67 -8.92 23.78
N THR A 118 -14.32 -8.82 24.95
CA THR A 118 -15.63 -8.16 25.08
C THR A 118 -15.61 -6.65 24.85
N LEU A 119 -14.44 -6.00 24.90
CA LEU A 119 -14.28 -4.55 24.64
C LEU A 119 -13.61 -4.24 23.31
N SER A 120 -12.64 -5.07 22.90
CA SER A 120 -11.99 -5.01 21.60
C SER A 120 -11.21 -6.31 21.33
N TYR A 121 -10.97 -6.59 20.06
CA TYR A 121 -10.12 -7.68 19.60
C TYR A 121 -9.37 -7.24 18.34
N ARG A 122 -8.08 -7.55 18.25
CA ARG A 122 -7.25 -7.26 17.08
C ARG A 122 -6.28 -8.39 16.80
N CYS A 123 -6.30 -8.88 15.56
CA CYS A 123 -5.34 -9.84 15.03
C CYS A 123 -4.38 -9.13 14.08
N VAL A 124 -3.07 -9.38 14.20
CA VAL A 124 -2.04 -8.77 13.38
C VAL A 124 -1.11 -9.84 12.82
N THR A 125 -0.97 -9.87 11.50
CA THR A 125 0.08 -10.63 10.82
C THR A 125 1.36 -9.79 10.76
N LEU A 126 2.49 -10.39 11.14
CA LEU A 126 3.79 -9.73 11.12
C LEU A 126 4.46 -9.89 9.73
N PRO A 127 5.24 -8.88 9.28
CA PRO A 127 5.95 -8.92 8.01
C PRO A 127 6.86 -10.13 7.83
N GLU A 128 7.19 -10.43 6.57
CA GLU A 128 8.20 -11.44 6.19
C GLU A 128 7.88 -12.87 6.71
N GLY A 129 6.62 -13.15 7.06
CA GLY A 129 6.21 -14.44 7.61
C GLY A 129 6.85 -14.76 8.96
N VAL A 130 7.19 -13.73 9.74
CA VAL A 130 7.83 -13.87 11.06
C VAL A 130 6.87 -14.45 12.09
N GLY A 131 5.57 -14.16 11.99
CA GLY A 131 4.59 -14.62 12.97
C GLY A 131 3.27 -13.86 12.98
N PHE A 132 2.51 -14.07 14.06
CA PHE A 132 1.20 -13.49 14.30
C PHE A 132 1.12 -12.96 15.74
N LEU A 133 0.30 -11.93 15.94
CA LEU A 133 0.01 -11.33 17.24
C LEU A 133 -1.51 -11.10 17.36
N ASP A 134 -2.12 -11.73 18.35
CA ASP A 134 -3.48 -11.44 18.78
C ASP A 134 -3.47 -10.60 20.04
N ALA A 135 -4.34 -9.61 20.10
CA ALA A 135 -4.61 -8.83 21.29
C ALA A 135 -6.12 -8.73 21.51
N TYR A 136 -6.58 -9.05 22.72
CA TYR A 136 -7.99 -8.92 23.08
C TYR A 136 -8.14 -8.23 24.43
N VAL A 137 -9.24 -7.51 24.58
CA VAL A 137 -9.46 -6.61 25.70
C VAL A 137 -10.79 -6.91 26.38
N TYR A 138 -10.76 -7.03 27.71
CA TYR A 138 -11.92 -7.35 28.52
C TYR A 138 -11.83 -6.68 29.90
N PRO A 139 -12.97 -6.30 30.52
CA PRO A 139 -12.97 -5.71 31.85
C PRO A 139 -12.93 -6.81 32.92
N ASN A 140 -12.53 -6.43 34.13
CA ASN A 140 -12.80 -7.23 35.32
C ASN A 140 -14.30 -7.16 35.71
N ASP A 141 -14.77 -8.06 36.57
CA ASP A 141 -16.19 -8.14 36.97
C ASP A 141 -16.72 -6.84 37.59
N ALA A 142 -15.84 -6.07 38.25
CA ALA A 142 -16.18 -4.80 38.89
C ALA A 142 -16.13 -3.58 37.95
N ILE A 143 -15.57 -3.73 36.74
CA ILE A 143 -15.27 -2.64 35.78
C ILE A 143 -14.41 -1.54 36.43
N THR A 144 -13.41 -1.96 37.21
CA THR A 144 -12.37 -1.08 37.78
C THR A 144 -11.05 -1.20 37.05
N GLU A 145 -10.88 -2.28 36.28
CA GLU A 145 -9.69 -2.55 35.48
C GLU A 145 -10.10 -3.18 34.16
N VAL A 146 -9.31 -2.90 33.14
CA VAL A 146 -9.36 -3.51 31.81
C VAL A 146 -8.07 -4.27 31.58
N TYR A 147 -8.20 -5.51 31.12
CA TYR A 147 -7.09 -6.38 30.78
C TYR A 147 -6.85 -6.36 29.28
N VAL A 148 -5.63 -6.07 28.87
CA VAL A 148 -5.16 -6.25 27.49
C VAL A 148 -4.31 -7.50 27.45
N HIS A 149 -4.80 -8.53 26.79
CA HIS A 149 -4.12 -9.83 26.70
C HIS A 149 -3.55 -10.03 25.30
N PHE A 150 -2.23 -10.20 25.22
CA PHE A 150 -1.50 -10.51 24.00
C PHE A 150 -1.21 -12.00 23.92
N THR A 151 -1.40 -12.60 22.75
CA THR A 151 -0.90 -13.93 22.39
C THR A 151 -0.07 -13.78 21.12
N VAL A 152 1.18 -14.21 21.15
CA VAL A 152 2.12 -14.07 20.03
C VAL A 152 2.66 -15.44 19.62
N CYS A 153 2.76 -15.65 18.30
CA CYS A 153 3.37 -16.83 17.70
C CYS A 153 4.44 -16.37 16.71
N THR A 154 5.73 -16.50 17.06
CA THR A 154 6.84 -15.96 16.25
C THR A 154 7.94 -16.99 16.01
N ARG A 155 8.61 -16.88 14.85
CA ARG A 155 9.78 -17.70 14.48
C ARG A 155 11.05 -17.31 15.26
N VAL A 156 11.08 -16.09 15.79
CA VAL A 156 12.20 -15.55 16.54
C VAL A 156 11.71 -14.98 17.87
N PRO A 157 12.48 -15.14 18.96
CA PRO A 157 12.08 -14.65 20.26
C PRO A 157 11.96 -13.12 20.23
N CYS A 158 10.83 -12.60 20.72
CA CYS A 158 10.53 -11.17 20.70
C CYS A 158 10.20 -10.63 22.10
N VAL A 159 10.35 -9.32 22.29
CA VAL A 159 9.78 -8.56 23.42
C VAL A 159 8.77 -7.55 22.90
N LEU A 160 7.75 -7.25 23.72
CA LEU A 160 6.78 -6.20 23.40
C LEU A 160 7.39 -4.84 23.76
N HIS A 161 7.59 -3.97 22.76
CA HIS A 161 7.89 -2.56 22.97
C HIS A 161 6.60 -1.76 22.87
N TRP A 162 6.19 -1.09 23.95
CA TRP A 162 4.86 -0.48 24.00
C TRP A 162 4.79 0.80 24.83
N GLY A 163 3.79 1.61 24.51
CA GLY A 163 3.36 2.82 25.19
C GLY A 163 1.84 2.93 25.24
N LEU A 164 1.32 3.82 26.07
CA LEU A 164 -0.10 4.14 26.12
C LEU A 164 -0.47 5.09 24.98
N LEU A 165 -1.65 4.91 24.45
CA LEU A 165 -2.23 5.73 23.40
C LEU A 165 -3.14 6.79 24.05
N ASP A 166 -2.93 8.05 23.68
CA ASP A 166 -3.81 9.17 24.02
C ASP A 166 -4.11 9.95 22.73
N ILE A 167 -5.29 9.73 22.16
CA ILE A 167 -5.72 10.34 20.90
C ILE A 167 -6.25 11.76 21.15
N MET A 168 -6.86 11.97 22.32
CA MET A 168 -7.50 13.24 22.67
C MET A 168 -6.58 14.22 23.42
N GLY A 169 -5.36 13.80 23.78
CA GLY A 169 -4.44 14.59 24.62
C GLY A 169 -4.94 14.80 26.05
N THR A 170 -5.90 13.97 26.49
CA THR A 170 -6.59 14.14 27.77
C THR A 170 -5.70 13.75 28.94
N ALA A 171 -4.89 12.70 28.80
CA ALA A 171 -3.99 12.24 29.85
C ALA A 171 -2.80 13.20 30.07
N GLN A 172 -2.57 14.14 29.17
CA GLN A 172 -1.56 15.19 29.33
C GLN A 172 -2.00 16.31 30.28
N THR A 173 -3.31 16.46 30.49
CA THR A 173 -3.90 17.57 31.26
C THR A 173 -4.69 17.12 32.50
N GLN A 174 -5.06 15.83 32.57
CA GLN A 174 -5.90 15.29 33.63
C GLN A 174 -5.27 14.03 34.26
N THR A 175 -5.42 13.89 35.57
CA THR A 175 -4.93 12.73 36.34
C THR A 175 -5.99 11.65 36.55
N GLU A 176 -7.25 11.94 36.24
CA GLU A 176 -8.42 11.06 36.46
C GLU A 176 -9.30 11.06 35.20
N SER A 177 -10.22 10.09 35.12
CA SER A 177 -11.14 9.97 33.97
C SER A 177 -12.12 11.16 33.88
N ARG A 178 -12.58 11.47 32.67
CA ARG A 178 -13.58 12.53 32.44
C ARG A 178 -14.88 12.23 33.16
N TRP A 179 -15.27 10.95 33.23
CA TRP A 179 -16.46 10.52 33.93
C TRP A 179 -16.42 10.86 35.42
N GLU A 180 -15.30 10.61 36.10
CA GLU A 180 -15.15 10.98 37.51
C GLU A 180 -15.13 12.49 37.72
N THR A 181 -14.52 13.22 36.78
CA THR A 181 -14.51 14.68 36.80
C THR A 181 -15.93 15.23 36.73
N TRP A 182 -16.76 14.76 35.79
CA TRP A 182 -18.14 15.20 35.66
C TRP A 182 -19.03 14.77 36.84
N LYS A 183 -18.77 13.61 37.44
CA LYS A 183 -19.45 13.20 38.68
C LYS A 183 -19.18 14.17 39.83
N LYS A 184 -17.95 14.66 39.95
CA LYS A 184 -17.56 15.64 40.98
C LYS A 184 -18.17 17.03 40.72
N GLU A 185 -18.59 17.33 39.49
CA GLU A 185 -19.28 18.58 39.12
C GLU A 185 -20.76 18.64 39.58
N GLY A 186 -21.33 17.54 40.11
CA GLY A 186 -22.69 17.53 40.66
C GLY A 186 -23.81 17.61 39.62
N LEU A 187 -23.53 17.23 38.38
CA LEU A 187 -24.47 17.26 37.25
C LEU A 187 -25.60 16.23 37.39
N SER A 188 -26.75 16.50 36.78
CA SER A 188 -27.84 15.53 36.69
C SER A 188 -27.46 14.35 35.77
N GLN A 189 -28.13 13.21 35.95
CA GLN A 189 -27.88 11.99 35.18
C GLN A 189 -28.04 12.20 33.66
N GLU A 190 -29.03 12.98 33.23
CA GLU A 190 -29.30 13.30 31.83
C GLU A 190 -28.21 14.20 31.21
N GLU A 191 -27.68 15.16 31.97
CA GLU A 191 -26.57 16.01 31.52
C GLU A 191 -25.25 15.22 31.41
N LEU A 192 -25.02 14.26 32.31
CA LEU A 192 -23.87 13.37 32.26
C LEU A 192 -23.90 12.47 31.02
N GLU A 193 -25.07 11.91 30.70
CA GLU A 193 -25.27 11.08 29.50
C GLU A 193 -25.03 11.89 28.22
N LYS A 194 -25.56 13.11 28.13
CA LYS A 194 -25.35 14.00 26.99
C LYS A 194 -23.89 14.42 26.80
N LYS A 195 -23.18 14.76 27.89
CA LYS A 195 -21.73 15.06 27.82
C LYS A 195 -20.93 13.85 27.34
N ARG A 196 -21.31 12.64 27.78
CA ARG A 196 -20.64 11.41 27.37
C ARG A 196 -20.92 11.05 25.91
N GLU A 197 -22.13 11.25 25.42
CA GLU A 197 -22.47 11.07 24.00
C GLU A 197 -21.67 12.04 23.11
N GLU A 198 -21.58 13.31 23.52
CA GLU A 198 -20.76 14.30 22.81
C GLU A 198 -19.28 13.90 22.80
N GLU A 199 -18.78 13.32 23.90
CA GLU A 199 -17.41 12.85 24.01
C GLU A 199 -17.13 11.63 23.14
N ILE A 200 -18.03 10.64 23.10
CA ILE A 200 -17.92 9.49 22.19
C ILE A 200 -17.90 10.00 20.74
N ARG A 201 -18.79 10.93 20.39
CA ARG A 201 -18.83 11.55 19.06
C ARG A 201 -17.52 12.27 18.74
N LYS A 202 -16.93 13.00 19.69
CA LYS A 202 -15.60 13.62 19.54
C LYS A 202 -14.52 12.56 19.34
N ARG A 203 -14.45 11.53 20.19
CA ARG A 203 -13.48 10.43 20.06
C ARG A 203 -13.59 9.69 18.73
N MET A 204 -14.81 9.52 18.20
CA MET A 204 -15.04 8.98 16.86
C MET A 204 -14.49 9.89 15.75
N ALA A 205 -14.70 11.21 15.87
CA ALA A 205 -14.17 12.19 14.91
C ALA A 205 -12.63 12.31 14.94
N PHE A 206 -12.00 12.05 16.10
CA PHE A 206 -10.55 12.17 16.30
C PHE A 206 -9.77 10.87 16.07
N ARG A 207 -10.39 9.77 15.63
CA ARG A 207 -9.71 8.47 15.41
C ARG A 207 -8.49 8.54 14.47
N GLY A 208 -8.37 9.60 13.66
CA GLY A 208 -7.23 9.91 12.77
C GLY A 208 -6.26 11.02 13.24
N ALA A 209 -6.25 11.40 14.53
CA ALA A 209 -5.33 12.41 15.09
C ALA A 209 -4.03 11.79 15.65
N PRO A 210 -2.85 12.46 15.53
CA PRO A 210 -1.55 11.85 15.77
C PRO A 210 -1.47 11.13 17.11
N SER A 211 -1.33 9.81 17.07
CA SER A 211 -1.16 8.97 18.25
C SER A 211 0.14 9.32 18.96
N GLN A 212 0.05 9.84 20.17
CA GLN A 212 1.24 10.10 20.99
C GLN A 212 1.46 8.93 21.94
N TRP A 213 2.66 8.36 21.87
CA TRP A 213 3.12 7.36 22.83
C TRP A 213 3.35 8.04 24.17
N ILE A 214 2.66 7.58 25.20
CA ILE A 214 2.90 7.98 26.59
C ILE A 214 3.53 6.79 27.32
N CYS A 215 4.66 7.01 28.01
CA CYS A 215 5.27 5.97 28.81
C CYS A 215 4.29 5.52 29.90
N PRO A 216 3.98 4.20 30.01
CA PRO A 216 3.06 3.71 31.01
C PRO A 216 3.56 4.00 32.44
N PRO A 217 2.66 4.37 33.39
CA PRO A 217 2.99 4.52 34.80
C PRO A 217 3.55 3.23 35.42
N PRO A 218 4.38 3.31 36.47
CA PRO A 218 4.97 2.13 37.12
C PRO A 218 3.95 1.06 37.53
N GLU A 219 2.80 1.48 38.07
CA GLU A 219 1.70 0.60 38.49
C GLU A 219 1.08 -0.24 37.35
N MET A 220 1.21 0.19 36.09
CA MET A 220 0.68 -0.53 34.93
C MET A 220 1.71 -1.47 34.28
N ARG A 221 2.97 -1.44 34.71
CA ARG A 221 4.05 -2.21 34.08
C ARG A 221 4.07 -3.65 34.59
N PRO A 222 3.92 -4.66 33.72
CA PRO A 222 4.03 -6.05 34.14
C PRO A 222 5.44 -6.39 34.68
N PRO A 223 5.59 -7.49 35.43
CA PRO A 223 6.89 -7.96 35.92
C PRO A 223 7.92 -8.11 34.79
N GLY A 224 9.18 -7.79 35.05
CA GLY A 224 10.27 -7.87 34.06
C GLY A 224 10.29 -6.74 33.02
N THR A 225 9.40 -5.74 33.14
CA THR A 225 9.40 -4.56 32.25
C THR A 225 10.62 -3.68 32.46
N VAL A 226 11.28 -3.31 31.35
CA VAL A 226 12.43 -2.39 31.30
C VAL A 226 12.00 -1.04 30.74
N LEU A 227 12.39 0.04 31.42
CA LEU A 227 12.16 1.40 30.92
C LEU A 227 13.14 1.70 29.78
N VAL A 228 12.61 2.02 28.59
CA VAL A 228 13.43 2.29 27.39
C VAL A 228 13.43 3.78 27.07
N ASP A 229 12.25 4.39 27.05
CA ASP A 229 12.07 5.83 26.87
C ASP A 229 11.17 6.34 28.00
N PRO A 230 11.70 7.20 28.91
CA PRO A 230 10.94 7.68 30.07
C PRO A 230 9.73 8.53 29.71
N VAL A 231 9.65 9.02 28.46
CA VAL A 231 8.53 9.82 27.96
C VAL A 231 7.54 8.95 27.18
N ARG A 232 8.03 7.95 26.44
CA ARG A 232 7.20 7.27 25.42
C ARG A 232 6.93 5.80 25.66
N ALA A 233 7.89 5.01 26.16
CA ALA A 233 7.82 3.56 25.97
C ALA A 233 8.61 2.71 26.96
N VAL A 234 8.12 1.49 27.16
CA VAL A 234 8.78 0.41 27.91
C VAL A 234 8.95 -0.84 27.05
N GLN A 235 9.72 -1.82 27.53
CA GLN A 235 9.82 -3.16 26.95
C GLN A 235 9.44 -4.21 27.97
N THR A 236 8.54 -5.12 27.61
CA THR A 236 8.07 -6.19 28.48
C THR A 236 8.28 -7.54 27.79
N PRO A 237 8.94 -8.52 28.44
CA PRO A 237 9.08 -9.86 27.90
C PRO A 237 7.74 -10.61 27.95
N PHE A 238 7.54 -11.54 27.02
CA PHE A 238 6.39 -12.46 27.07
C PHE A 238 6.68 -13.65 28.00
N GLU A 239 5.63 -14.20 28.60
CA GLU A 239 5.68 -15.47 29.34
C GLU A 239 5.31 -16.63 28.41
N GLU A 240 5.83 -17.84 28.68
CA GLU A 240 5.37 -19.04 27.96
C GLU A 240 3.88 -19.28 28.22
N ALA A 241 3.11 -19.58 27.17
CA ALA A 241 1.68 -19.81 27.30
C ALA A 241 1.41 -21.03 28.20
N LYS A 242 0.61 -20.86 29.27
CA LYS A 242 0.16 -21.97 30.10
C LYS A 242 -0.92 -22.75 29.35
N ALA A 243 -0.78 -24.07 29.26
CA ALA A 243 -1.77 -24.96 28.64
C ALA A 243 -3.08 -24.95 29.44
N GLN A 244 -3.96 -23.97 29.19
CA GLN A 244 -5.23 -23.85 29.92
C GLN A 244 -6.44 -24.47 29.22
N ARG A 245 -6.36 -24.85 27.94
CA ARG A 245 -7.33 -25.78 27.32
C ARG A 245 -6.89 -26.27 25.93
N ALA A 246 -6.15 -27.35 25.96
CA ALA A 246 -6.24 -28.48 25.04
C ALA A 246 -5.67 -29.64 25.86
N GLY A 247 -6.07 -30.89 25.64
CA GLY A 247 -5.57 -32.05 26.39
C GLY A 247 -4.07 -32.35 26.15
N LEU A 248 -3.22 -31.34 26.24
CA LEU A 248 -1.81 -31.32 25.91
C LEU A 248 -0.99 -31.33 27.20
N ALA A 249 -0.14 -32.34 27.32
CA ALA A 249 0.85 -32.42 28.37
C ALA A 249 1.86 -31.27 28.24
N ALA A 250 2.37 -30.76 29.37
CA ALA A 250 3.50 -29.85 29.43
C ALA A 250 4.72 -30.52 28.78
N GLY A 251 4.95 -30.25 27.49
CA GLY A 251 6.00 -30.92 26.71
C GLY A 251 5.93 -30.77 25.19
N ASN A 252 4.84 -30.25 24.60
CA ASN A 252 4.79 -30.02 23.14
C ASN A 252 5.68 -28.85 22.72
N ALA A 253 6.55 -29.09 21.73
CA ALA A 253 7.50 -28.09 21.22
C ALA A 253 6.79 -26.84 20.63
N GLY A 254 5.62 -27.01 20.01
CA GLY A 254 4.81 -25.89 19.48
C GLY A 254 4.33 -24.90 20.55
N LEU A 255 4.17 -25.32 21.81
CA LEU A 255 3.77 -24.43 22.92
C LEU A 255 4.89 -23.46 23.32
N GLN A 256 6.16 -23.78 23.05
CA GLN A 256 7.29 -22.90 23.36
C GLN A 256 7.31 -21.63 22.47
N LEU A 257 6.71 -21.70 21.28
CA LEU A 257 6.61 -20.56 20.35
C LEU A 257 5.36 -19.71 20.58
N LEU A 258 4.39 -20.22 21.35
CA LEU A 258 3.21 -19.48 21.79
C LEU A 258 3.50 -18.78 23.11
N GLN A 259 3.54 -17.47 23.08
CA GLN A 259 3.84 -16.66 24.25
C GLN A 259 2.69 -15.71 24.56
N GLN A 260 2.53 -15.35 25.83
CA GLN A 260 1.43 -14.54 26.31
C GLN A 260 1.91 -13.40 27.21
N LEU A 261 1.15 -12.32 27.22
CA LEU A 261 1.37 -11.18 28.11
C LEU A 261 0.03 -10.54 28.46
N THR A 262 -0.19 -10.25 29.74
CA THR A 262 -1.38 -9.51 30.18
C THR A 262 -0.97 -8.19 30.79
N ILE A 263 -1.56 -7.10 30.31
CA ILE A 263 -1.38 -5.74 30.82
C ILE A 263 -2.67 -5.31 31.51
N ARG A 264 -2.54 -4.66 32.68
CA ARG A 264 -3.66 -4.15 33.46
C ARG A 264 -3.75 -2.64 33.28
N VAL A 265 -4.95 -2.14 32.96
CA VAL A 265 -5.22 -0.73 32.76
C VAL A 265 -6.37 -0.30 33.67
N PRO A 266 -6.23 0.77 34.47
CA PRO A 266 -7.33 1.29 35.28
C PRO A 266 -8.52 1.74 34.42
N ALA A 267 -9.72 1.44 34.89
CA ALA A 267 -10.98 1.77 34.22
C ALA A 267 -12.07 2.11 35.25
N HIS A 268 -13.16 2.71 34.78
CA HIS A 268 -14.28 3.11 35.62
C HIS A 268 -15.60 2.67 35.00
N LYS A 269 -16.52 2.21 35.84
CA LYS A 269 -17.88 1.89 35.44
C LYS A 269 -18.67 3.16 35.14
N CYS A 270 -19.30 3.22 33.97
CA CYS A 270 -20.19 4.30 33.57
C CYS A 270 -21.53 3.75 33.00
N PRO A 271 -22.62 4.54 33.03
CA PRO A 271 -23.90 4.18 32.42
C PRO A 271 -23.76 3.96 30.93
N ARG A 272 -24.45 2.97 30.38
CA ARG A 272 -24.46 2.69 28.94
C ARG A 272 -25.33 3.72 28.22
N ILE A 273 -24.84 4.24 27.09
CA ILE A 273 -25.62 5.16 26.24
C ILE A 273 -26.53 4.38 25.27
N ASN A 274 -26.10 3.20 24.83
CA ASN A 274 -26.87 2.29 23.99
C ASN A 274 -26.51 0.83 24.30
N GLU A 275 -27.15 -0.13 23.63
CA GLU A 275 -26.89 -1.57 23.84
C GLU A 275 -25.47 -2.00 23.41
N GLU A 276 -24.84 -1.27 22.51
CA GLU A 276 -23.49 -1.54 21.98
C GLU A 276 -22.36 -0.97 22.85
N ASP A 277 -22.68 -0.07 23.78
CA ASP A 277 -21.71 0.56 24.67
C ASP A 277 -21.43 -0.32 25.89
N PRO A 278 -20.17 -0.71 26.12
CA PRO A 278 -19.85 -1.63 27.21
C PRO A 278 -20.02 -1.01 28.60
N GLY A 279 -20.16 0.31 28.72
CA GLY A 279 -20.30 1.00 30.01
C GLY A 279 -18.98 1.08 30.78
N VAL A 280 -17.88 1.23 30.03
CA VAL A 280 -16.51 1.31 30.55
C VAL A 280 -15.90 2.63 30.10
N ASP A 281 -15.34 3.39 31.05
CA ASP A 281 -14.53 4.58 30.76
C ASP A 281 -13.07 4.32 31.14
N THR A 282 -12.15 4.75 30.28
CA THR A 282 -10.70 4.57 30.47
C THR A 282 -10.01 5.91 30.27
N LEU A 283 -8.96 6.17 31.08
CA LEU A 283 -8.16 7.39 30.98
C LEU A 283 -7.38 7.44 29.66
N PHE A 284 -6.91 6.28 29.21
CA PHE A 284 -6.15 6.12 27.97
C PHE A 284 -7.02 5.52 26.88
N ASP A 285 -6.67 5.79 25.64
CA ASP A 285 -7.40 5.38 24.45
C ASP A 285 -7.04 3.95 23.98
N GLY A 286 -5.89 3.43 24.39
CA GLY A 286 -5.31 2.22 23.83
C GLY A 286 -3.87 1.96 24.27
N ILE A 287 -3.26 0.97 23.64
CA ILE A 287 -1.82 0.66 23.69
C ILE A 287 -1.28 0.74 22.26
N ALA A 288 -0.18 1.47 22.06
CA ALA A 288 0.60 1.42 20.83
C ALA A 288 1.84 0.56 21.08
N CYS A 289 2.16 -0.37 20.17
CA CYS A 289 3.23 -1.33 20.38
C CYS A 289 3.91 -1.80 19.08
N CYS A 290 5.09 -2.38 19.22
CA CYS A 290 5.75 -3.17 18.18
C CYS A 290 6.56 -4.29 18.85
N LEU A 291 6.95 -5.30 18.08
CA LEU A 291 7.79 -6.39 18.58
C LEU A 291 9.25 -6.12 18.24
N LYS A 292 10.14 -6.37 19.18
CA LYS A 292 11.59 -6.29 18.97
C LYS A 292 12.22 -7.65 19.17
N GLU A 293 13.08 -8.05 18.25
CA GLU A 293 13.84 -9.30 18.37
C GLU A 293 14.77 -9.28 19.60
N VAL A 294 14.73 -10.35 20.40
CA VAL A 294 15.60 -10.53 21.57
C VAL A 294 17.05 -10.67 21.10
N ASN A 295 17.95 -9.87 21.67
CA ASN A 295 19.38 -9.80 21.30
C ASN A 295 19.64 -9.42 19.83
N GLY A 296 18.61 -8.98 19.09
CA GLY A 296 18.70 -8.55 17.71
C GLY A 296 18.49 -7.05 17.54
N HIS A 297 18.54 -6.61 16.27
CA HIS A 297 18.26 -5.23 15.86
C HIS A 297 16.99 -5.11 15.02
N ARG A 298 16.28 -6.22 14.78
CA ARG A 298 15.05 -6.22 13.99
C ARG A 298 13.84 -5.81 14.81
N TRP A 299 12.94 -5.11 14.13
CA TRP A 299 11.67 -4.62 14.66
C TRP A 299 10.56 -5.11 13.76
N PHE A 300 9.53 -5.69 14.36
CA PHE A 300 8.35 -6.17 13.67
C PHE A 300 7.17 -5.29 14.05
N ARG A 301 6.53 -4.78 13.01
CA ARG A 301 5.40 -3.88 13.04
C ARG A 301 4.21 -4.56 12.36
N SER A 302 3.09 -3.88 12.21
CA SER A 302 2.02 -4.35 11.32
C SER A 302 2.53 -4.49 9.89
N ASN A 303 1.85 -5.28 9.04
CA ASN A 303 2.21 -5.49 7.63
C ASN A 303 2.32 -4.20 6.80
N ASP A 304 1.70 -3.12 7.27
CA ASP A 304 1.76 -1.78 6.67
C ASP A 304 2.94 -0.92 7.18
N GLY A 305 3.84 -1.50 7.99
CA GLY A 305 5.03 -0.82 8.54
C GLY A 305 4.76 0.09 9.74
N ARG A 306 3.53 0.07 10.29
CA ARG A 306 3.10 0.93 11.40
C ARG A 306 3.13 0.22 12.75
N ASP A 307 3.21 1.00 13.82
CA ASP A 307 3.05 0.46 15.16
C ASP A 307 1.64 -0.13 15.34
N ILE A 308 1.56 -1.24 16.04
CA ILE A 308 0.34 -1.99 16.32
C ILE A 308 -0.45 -1.25 17.40
N GLN A 309 -1.67 -0.83 17.09
CA GLN A 309 -2.54 -0.11 18.02
C GLN A 309 -3.67 -1.00 18.54
N ILE A 310 -3.77 -1.17 19.85
CA ILE A 310 -4.84 -1.92 20.51
C ILE A 310 -5.73 -0.93 21.26
N ARG A 311 -6.99 -0.77 20.86
CA ARG A 311 -7.94 0.12 21.54
C ARG A 311 -8.43 -0.54 22.82
N LEU A 312 -8.61 0.23 23.90
CA LEU A 312 -9.15 -0.34 25.15
C LEU A 312 -10.66 -0.57 25.08
N VAL A 313 -11.36 0.29 24.34
CA VAL A 313 -12.80 0.24 24.13
C VAL A 313 -13.07 0.61 22.67
N GLU A 314 -13.67 -0.30 21.93
CA GLU A 314 -14.19 0.00 20.59
C GLU A 314 -15.63 0.48 20.69
N PHE A 315 -15.87 1.75 20.33
CA PHE A 315 -17.22 2.29 20.27
C PHE A 315 -17.84 1.97 18.90
N GLY A 316 -18.98 1.27 18.87
CA GLY A 316 -19.78 1.06 17.65
C GLY A 316 -19.22 0.05 16.66
N ALA A 317 -18.47 -0.96 17.14
CA ALA A 317 -18.09 -2.09 16.30
C ALA A 317 -19.31 -3.01 16.09
N SER A 318 -20.26 -2.58 15.26
CA SER A 318 -20.98 -3.57 14.47
C SER A 318 -19.94 -4.20 13.55
N VAL A 319 -19.39 -5.34 13.97
CA VAL A 319 -18.57 -6.20 13.11
C VAL A 319 -19.45 -6.48 11.90
N TYR A 320 -19.06 -5.98 10.74
CA TYR A 320 -19.84 -6.17 9.54
C TYR A 320 -19.83 -7.68 9.24
N LYS A 321 -20.99 -8.33 9.39
CA LYS A 321 -21.13 -9.80 9.22
C LYS A 321 -21.47 -10.20 7.78
N GLY A 322 -21.28 -9.29 6.82
CA GLY A 322 -21.52 -9.58 5.41
C GLY A 322 -20.34 -10.28 4.75
N LEU A 323 -20.47 -10.54 3.45
CA LEU A 323 -19.41 -11.13 2.64
C LEU A 323 -18.18 -10.20 2.62
N ASN A 324 -16.97 -10.74 2.50
CA ASN A 324 -15.73 -9.96 2.53
C ASN A 324 -15.57 -9.06 3.79
N ALA A 325 -16.05 -9.50 4.96
CA ALA A 325 -15.95 -8.74 6.21
C ALA A 325 -14.55 -8.21 6.51
N GLU A 326 -13.53 -9.04 6.32
CA GLU A 326 -12.12 -8.66 6.52
C GLU A 326 -11.70 -7.47 5.62
N MET A 327 -12.20 -7.40 4.38
CA MET A 327 -11.91 -6.29 3.48
C MET A 327 -12.59 -5.01 3.98
N VAL A 328 -13.85 -5.09 4.38
CA VAL A 328 -14.62 -3.94 4.87
C VAL A 328 -14.00 -3.41 6.15
N GLU A 329 -13.66 -4.29 7.09
CA GLU A 329 -12.94 -3.94 8.31
C GLU A 329 -11.61 -3.26 8.00
N LYS A 330 -10.85 -3.78 7.03
CA LYS A 330 -9.58 -3.17 6.64
C LYS A 330 -9.75 -1.79 5.98
N ILE A 331 -10.82 -1.59 5.20
CA ILE A 331 -11.18 -0.27 4.65
C ILE A 331 -11.54 0.70 5.78
N VAL A 332 -12.37 0.28 6.74
CA VAL A 332 -12.75 1.12 7.87
C VAL A 332 -11.53 1.44 8.73
N GLU A 333 -10.69 0.45 9.02
CA GLU A 333 -9.40 0.66 9.70
C GLU A 333 -8.57 1.70 8.94
N ALA A 334 -8.46 1.56 7.61
CA ALA A 334 -7.78 2.49 6.72
C ALA A 334 -8.31 3.92 6.82
N GLU A 335 -9.62 4.10 6.71
CA GLU A 335 -10.21 5.43 6.67
C GLU A 335 -10.39 6.06 8.05
N VAL A 336 -10.37 5.28 9.13
CA VAL A 336 -10.71 5.78 10.46
C VAL A 336 -9.48 5.82 11.37
N GLU A 337 -8.58 4.84 11.30
CA GLU A 337 -7.44 4.73 12.20
C GLU A 337 -6.13 5.22 11.58
N TRP A 338 -6.01 5.23 10.24
CA TRP A 338 -4.75 5.60 9.62
C TRP A 338 -4.51 7.11 9.72
N GLN A 339 -3.43 7.43 10.44
CA GLN A 339 -2.95 8.77 10.72
C GLN A 339 -2.33 9.46 9.50
N HIS A 340 -1.73 8.65 8.63
CA HIS A 340 -1.11 9.07 7.38
C HIS A 340 -1.80 8.34 6.24
N MET A 341 -2.78 9.01 5.63
CA MET A 341 -3.57 8.45 4.53
C MET A 341 -3.48 9.40 3.36
N THR A 342 -3.15 8.89 2.18
CA THR A 342 -3.16 9.68 0.94
C THR A 342 -3.76 8.86 -0.19
N LEU A 343 -4.08 9.48 -1.33
CA LEU A 343 -4.53 8.73 -2.51
C LEU A 343 -3.57 7.59 -2.91
N MET A 344 -2.25 7.79 -2.75
CA MET A 344 -1.26 6.74 -3.02
C MET A 344 -1.44 5.54 -2.10
N HIS A 345 -1.61 5.77 -0.79
CA HIS A 345 -1.84 4.69 0.17
C HIS A 345 -3.15 3.94 -0.12
N ARG A 346 -4.22 4.66 -0.48
CA ARG A 346 -5.48 4.04 -0.91
C ARG A 346 -5.28 3.18 -2.14
N TYR A 347 -4.59 3.69 -3.16
CA TYR A 347 -4.37 2.94 -4.39
C TYR A 347 -3.51 1.69 -4.17
N ASN A 348 -2.49 1.76 -3.32
CA ASN A 348 -1.69 0.59 -2.96
C ASN A 348 -2.51 -0.45 -2.18
N LEU A 349 -3.37 -0.01 -1.25
CA LEU A 349 -4.23 -0.92 -0.50
C LEU A 349 -5.29 -1.56 -1.43
N MET A 350 -5.91 -0.79 -2.33
CA MET A 350 -6.79 -1.32 -3.38
C MET A 350 -6.07 -2.35 -4.26
N HIS A 351 -4.81 -2.08 -4.65
CA HIS A 351 -4.01 -3.04 -5.42
C HIS A 351 -3.80 -4.34 -4.64
N SER A 352 -3.48 -4.26 -3.35
CA SER A 352 -3.32 -5.46 -2.51
C SER A 352 -4.61 -6.28 -2.39
N PHE A 353 -5.78 -5.62 -2.36
CA PHE A 353 -7.07 -6.31 -2.40
C PHE A 353 -7.30 -7.05 -3.72
N LEU A 354 -6.88 -6.46 -4.86
CA LEU A 354 -6.95 -7.13 -6.17
C LEU A 354 -6.03 -8.36 -6.25
N ASP A 355 -4.82 -8.27 -5.70
CA ASP A 355 -3.89 -9.41 -5.63
C ASP A 355 -4.47 -10.54 -4.77
N GLY A 356 -5.08 -10.18 -3.63
CA GLY A 356 -5.81 -11.10 -2.78
C GLY A 356 -6.99 -11.75 -3.49
N PHE A 357 -7.78 -10.97 -4.24
CA PHE A 357 -8.89 -11.48 -5.05
C PHE A 357 -8.42 -12.50 -6.08
N ALA A 358 -7.34 -12.22 -6.81
CA ALA A 358 -6.84 -13.14 -7.83
C ALA A 358 -6.44 -14.51 -7.25
N SER A 359 -5.88 -14.51 -6.04
CA SER A 359 -5.52 -15.73 -5.31
C SER A 359 -6.76 -16.48 -4.81
N ARG A 360 -7.72 -15.78 -4.21
CA ARG A 360 -8.98 -16.37 -3.73
C ARG A 360 -9.83 -16.94 -4.85
N HIS A 361 -9.99 -16.21 -5.96
CA HIS A 361 -10.71 -16.68 -7.14
C HIS A 361 -10.10 -17.98 -7.69
N GLY A 362 -8.76 -18.04 -7.79
CA GLY A 362 -8.07 -19.27 -8.20
C GLY A 362 -8.35 -20.47 -7.28
N ALA A 363 -8.38 -20.24 -5.96
CA ALA A 363 -8.74 -21.26 -4.98
C ALA A 363 -10.21 -21.68 -5.10
N SER A 364 -11.13 -20.74 -5.29
CA SER A 364 -12.57 -21.00 -5.49
C SER A 364 -12.82 -21.86 -6.73
N VAL A 365 -12.14 -21.57 -7.85
CA VAL A 365 -12.23 -22.37 -9.08
C VAL A 365 -11.73 -23.80 -8.87
N GLN A 366 -10.67 -24.01 -8.08
CA GLN A 366 -10.14 -25.35 -7.79
C GLN A 366 -10.96 -26.10 -6.73
N GLY A 367 -11.52 -25.39 -5.77
CA GLY A 367 -12.23 -25.96 -4.62
C GLY A 367 -13.72 -26.22 -4.84
N ASN A 368 -14.34 -25.59 -5.85
CA ASN A 368 -15.77 -25.71 -6.11
C ASN A 368 -16.06 -26.14 -7.54
N ALA A 369 -16.39 -27.43 -7.73
CA ALA A 369 -16.68 -28.01 -9.05
C ALA A 369 -17.86 -27.34 -9.78
N SER A 370 -18.85 -26.85 -9.03
CA SER A 370 -20.00 -26.12 -9.60
C SER A 370 -19.56 -24.79 -10.20
N PHE A 371 -18.74 -24.04 -9.45
CA PHE A 371 -18.15 -22.78 -9.92
C PHE A 371 -17.15 -22.99 -11.06
N GLN A 372 -16.32 -24.03 -10.99
CA GLN A 372 -15.41 -24.43 -12.06
C GLN A 372 -16.15 -24.68 -13.39
N ARG A 373 -17.29 -25.38 -13.31
CA ARG A 373 -18.13 -25.63 -14.49
C ARG A 373 -18.70 -24.33 -15.04
N ARG A 374 -19.12 -23.39 -14.19
CA ARG A 374 -19.58 -22.06 -14.60
C ARG A 374 -18.49 -21.32 -15.38
N GLU A 375 -17.28 -21.25 -14.84
CA GLU A 375 -16.15 -20.57 -15.47
C GLU A 375 -15.79 -21.19 -16.83
N ALA A 376 -15.81 -22.52 -16.95
CA ALA A 376 -15.60 -23.20 -18.23
C ALA A 376 -16.67 -22.80 -19.26
N LEU A 377 -17.95 -22.77 -18.87
CA LEU A 377 -19.05 -22.35 -19.74
C LEU A 377 -18.93 -20.88 -20.17
N LEU A 378 -18.53 -20.00 -19.25
CA LEU A 378 -18.29 -18.58 -19.54
C LEU A 378 -17.14 -18.40 -20.53
N ALA A 379 -16.04 -19.15 -20.35
CA ALA A 379 -14.90 -19.13 -21.25
C ALA A 379 -15.26 -19.66 -22.64
N ASP A 380 -16.06 -20.73 -22.71
CA ASP A 380 -16.54 -21.30 -23.97
C ASP A 380 -17.44 -20.30 -24.71
N LEU A 381 -18.39 -19.68 -24.00
CA LEU A 381 -19.27 -18.66 -24.55
C LEU A 381 -18.51 -17.44 -25.04
N ALA A 382 -17.48 -17.00 -24.31
CA ALA A 382 -16.63 -15.90 -24.73
C ALA A 382 -15.91 -16.18 -26.05
N ARG A 383 -15.42 -17.42 -26.25
CA ARG A 383 -14.79 -17.85 -27.49
C ARG A 383 -15.80 -17.95 -28.64
N ASP A 384 -16.91 -18.66 -28.41
CA ASP A 384 -17.98 -18.85 -29.40
C ASP A 384 -18.54 -17.50 -29.89
N TRP A 385 -18.77 -16.55 -28.97
CA TRP A 385 -19.28 -15.24 -29.35
C TRP A 385 -18.26 -14.41 -30.13
N THR A 386 -16.97 -14.54 -29.79
CA THR A 386 -15.89 -13.88 -30.53
C THR A 386 -15.79 -14.41 -31.96
N ASP A 387 -15.94 -15.73 -32.14
CA ASP A 387 -15.96 -16.40 -33.44
C ASP A 387 -17.22 -16.04 -34.25
N CYS A 388 -18.41 -16.10 -33.63
CA CYS A 388 -19.68 -15.70 -34.25
C CYS A 388 -19.66 -14.24 -34.71
N HIS A 389 -19.12 -13.34 -33.89
CA HIS A 389 -18.96 -11.94 -34.24
C HIS A 389 -17.99 -11.76 -35.43
N PHE A 390 -16.88 -12.50 -35.47
CA PHE A 390 -15.94 -12.44 -36.60
C PHE A 390 -16.62 -12.82 -37.92
N HIS A 391 -17.47 -13.85 -37.91
CA HIS A 391 -18.19 -14.31 -39.10
C HIS A 391 -19.45 -13.51 -39.43
N SER A 392 -19.97 -12.73 -38.47
CA SER A 392 -21.20 -11.96 -38.62
C SER A 392 -21.08 -10.67 -37.80
N PRO A 393 -20.44 -9.62 -38.36
CA PRO A 393 -20.13 -8.38 -37.62
C PRO A 393 -21.36 -7.60 -37.13
N GLU A 394 -22.56 -7.99 -37.57
CA GLU A 394 -23.83 -7.42 -37.08
C GLU A 394 -24.20 -7.90 -35.67
N LEU A 395 -23.70 -9.05 -35.21
CA LEU A 395 -23.91 -9.56 -33.85
C LEU A 395 -23.12 -8.73 -32.83
N LEU A 396 -23.76 -8.21 -31.78
CA LEU A 396 -23.10 -7.40 -30.75
C LEU A 396 -22.37 -8.25 -29.72
N LEU A 397 -21.13 -7.92 -29.34
CA LEU A 397 -20.46 -8.52 -28.17
C LEU A 397 -21.14 -8.03 -26.88
N PRO A 398 -21.56 -8.93 -25.97
CA PRO A 398 -22.24 -8.53 -24.75
C PRO A 398 -21.25 -7.96 -23.72
N MET A 399 -21.72 -7.02 -22.89
CA MET A 399 -20.93 -6.39 -21.84
C MET A 399 -20.50 -7.38 -20.75
N THR A 400 -21.30 -8.43 -20.55
CA THR A 400 -21.04 -9.61 -19.74
C THR A 400 -21.34 -10.84 -20.58
N PHE A 401 -20.57 -11.91 -20.45
CA PHE A 401 -20.93 -13.20 -21.04
C PHE A 401 -21.95 -13.90 -20.14
N SER A 402 -23.10 -13.26 -19.90
CA SER A 402 -24.26 -14.01 -19.39
C SER A 402 -24.67 -15.02 -20.48
N PRO A 403 -25.21 -16.20 -20.12
CA PRO A 403 -25.68 -17.17 -21.10
C PRO A 403 -26.59 -16.49 -22.13
N PRO A 404 -26.63 -16.98 -23.39
CA PRO A 404 -27.39 -16.37 -24.47
C PRO A 404 -28.83 -16.08 -24.02
N PRO A 405 -29.55 -15.14 -24.67
CA PRO A 405 -30.91 -14.78 -24.32
C PRO A 405 -31.84 -15.98 -24.56
N LEU A 406 -31.82 -16.89 -23.60
CA LEU A 406 -32.87 -17.86 -23.36
C LEU A 406 -34.04 -17.04 -22.81
N PRO A 407 -35.29 -17.43 -23.12
CA PRO A 407 -36.45 -16.80 -22.49
C PRO A 407 -36.21 -16.69 -20.97
N GLU A 408 -36.58 -15.56 -20.35
CA GLU A 408 -36.29 -15.20 -18.94
C GLU A 408 -36.65 -16.32 -17.93
N PHE A 409 -37.44 -17.30 -18.35
CA PHE A 409 -37.81 -18.52 -17.64
C PHE A 409 -37.41 -19.77 -18.44
N SER A 410 -36.11 -20.01 -18.62
CA SER A 410 -35.57 -21.23 -19.20
C SER A 410 -34.92 -22.09 -18.12
N PRO A 411 -35.25 -23.38 -18.01
CA PRO A 411 -34.60 -24.29 -17.05
C PRO A 411 -33.08 -24.28 -17.14
N ARG A 412 -32.52 -24.08 -18.35
CA ARG A 412 -31.07 -23.99 -18.58
C ARG A 412 -30.43 -22.72 -18.00
N LEU A 413 -31.18 -21.62 -17.92
CA LEU A 413 -30.71 -20.36 -17.33
C LEU A 413 -30.68 -20.46 -15.81
N GLU A 414 -31.73 -21.02 -15.21
CA GLU A 414 -31.79 -21.29 -13.77
C GLU A 414 -30.67 -22.25 -13.34
N ASP A 415 -30.46 -23.33 -14.12
CA ASP A 415 -29.36 -24.27 -13.91
C ASP A 415 -28.01 -23.54 -13.90
N PHE A 416 -27.76 -22.65 -14.88
CA PHE A 416 -26.51 -21.89 -14.94
C PHE A 416 -26.36 -20.89 -13.78
N LEU A 417 -27.41 -20.13 -13.46
CA LEU A 417 -27.39 -19.15 -12.37
C LEU A 417 -27.16 -19.82 -11.00
N SER A 418 -27.60 -21.07 -10.84
CA SER A 418 -27.34 -21.85 -9.62
C SER A 418 -25.87 -22.31 -9.49
N LEU A 419 -25.12 -22.40 -10.59
CA LEU A 419 -23.73 -22.86 -10.55
C LEU A 419 -22.84 -21.88 -9.80
N GLY A 420 -22.25 -22.33 -8.69
CA GLY A 420 -21.35 -21.53 -7.86
C GLY A 420 -21.96 -20.23 -7.32
N ALA A 421 -23.29 -20.13 -7.20
CA ALA A 421 -24.00 -18.89 -6.90
C ALA A 421 -23.45 -18.14 -5.67
N ALA A 422 -23.16 -18.84 -4.57
CA ALA A 422 -22.60 -18.24 -3.35
C ALA A 422 -21.21 -17.61 -3.58
N VAL A 423 -20.35 -18.27 -4.37
CA VAL A 423 -19.02 -17.74 -4.72
C VAL A 423 -19.18 -16.51 -5.62
N VAL A 424 -20.09 -16.56 -6.59
CA VAL A 424 -20.37 -15.43 -7.48
C VAL A 424 -20.87 -14.22 -6.68
N GLU A 425 -21.74 -14.44 -5.69
CA GLU A 425 -22.25 -13.39 -4.81
C GLU A 425 -21.12 -12.76 -3.97
N GLU A 426 -20.26 -13.58 -3.37
CA GLU A 426 -19.09 -13.13 -2.60
C GLU A 426 -18.10 -12.32 -3.46
N GLU A 427 -17.80 -12.80 -4.68
CA GLU A 427 -16.91 -12.09 -5.60
C GLU A 427 -17.54 -10.81 -6.16
N ARG A 428 -18.87 -10.77 -6.38
CA ARG A 428 -19.58 -9.54 -6.76
C ARG A 428 -19.53 -8.50 -5.64
N ASP A 429 -19.76 -8.93 -4.40
CA ASP A 429 -19.71 -8.08 -3.23
C ASP A 429 -18.31 -7.45 -3.04
N PHE A 430 -17.25 -8.22 -3.27
CA PHE A 430 -15.87 -7.70 -3.29
C PHE A 430 -15.72 -6.50 -4.26
N TRP A 431 -16.15 -6.67 -5.51
CA TRP A 431 -16.06 -5.61 -6.52
C TRP A 431 -16.95 -4.40 -6.20
N ALA A 432 -18.11 -4.63 -5.59
CA ALA A 432 -18.99 -3.57 -5.13
C ALA A 432 -18.31 -2.71 -4.04
N TRP A 433 -17.70 -3.34 -3.03
CA TRP A 433 -16.95 -2.63 -2.00
C TRP A 433 -15.75 -1.87 -2.55
N LEU A 434 -14.99 -2.48 -3.47
CA LEU A 434 -13.87 -1.82 -4.12
C LEU A 434 -14.33 -0.56 -4.87
N TYR A 435 -15.45 -0.64 -5.59
CA TYR A 435 -16.03 0.50 -6.30
C TYR A 435 -16.54 1.57 -5.33
N VAL A 436 -17.32 1.21 -4.31
CA VAL A 436 -17.87 2.17 -3.34
C VAL A 436 -16.76 2.96 -2.66
N TRP A 437 -15.70 2.29 -2.23
CA TRP A 437 -14.57 2.94 -1.58
C TRP A 437 -13.83 3.89 -2.53
N GLY A 438 -13.50 3.42 -3.74
CA GLY A 438 -12.90 4.27 -4.78
C GLY A 438 -13.78 5.46 -5.14
N ARG A 439 -15.10 5.26 -5.22
CA ARG A 439 -16.07 6.31 -5.57
C ARG A 439 -16.16 7.39 -4.51
N PHE A 440 -16.13 7.03 -3.23
CA PHE A 440 -16.11 8.00 -2.13
C PHE A 440 -14.83 8.84 -2.14
N ALA A 441 -13.68 8.23 -2.43
CA ALA A 441 -12.44 8.95 -2.64
C ALA A 441 -12.54 9.88 -3.85
N PHE A 442 -12.98 9.38 -5.01
CA PHE A 442 -13.11 10.18 -6.23
C PHE A 442 -14.06 11.39 -6.07
N LEU A 443 -15.16 11.24 -5.33
CA LEU A 443 -16.10 12.33 -5.04
C LEU A 443 -15.59 13.36 -4.03
N GLY A 444 -14.44 13.10 -3.38
CA GLY A 444 -13.93 13.95 -2.30
C GLY A 444 -14.73 13.84 -1.00
N LEU A 445 -15.57 12.80 -0.85
CA LEU A 445 -16.27 12.50 0.40
C LEU A 445 -15.30 11.97 1.47
N LEU A 446 -14.25 11.30 1.02
CA LEU A 446 -13.07 11.01 1.82
C LEU A 446 -12.03 12.10 1.58
N ASP A 447 -11.32 12.48 2.63
CA ASP A 447 -10.17 13.38 2.51
C ASP A 447 -9.05 12.73 1.71
N TRP A 448 -8.33 13.49 0.88
CA TRP A 448 -7.29 12.93 0.03
C TRP A 448 -5.92 12.84 0.68
N GLN A 449 -5.78 13.38 1.89
CA GLN A 449 -4.51 13.49 2.58
C GLN A 449 -4.67 13.70 4.09
N ARG A 450 -3.85 12.98 4.86
CA ARG A 450 -3.59 13.18 6.28
C ARG A 450 -2.11 13.00 6.54
N ASN A 451 -1.51 13.95 7.23
CA ASN A 451 -0.18 13.96 7.84
C ASN A 451 0.94 13.27 7.04
N TYR A 452 0.93 13.38 5.70
CA TYR A 452 1.91 12.71 4.84
C TYR A 452 2.10 13.42 3.50
N ASN A 453 3.35 13.65 3.11
CA ASN A 453 3.70 14.22 1.81
C ASN A 453 3.88 13.10 0.78
N THR A 454 3.03 13.10 -0.24
CA THR A 454 3.15 12.16 -1.36
C THR A 454 3.77 12.87 -2.54
N LYS A 455 4.94 12.41 -3.00
CA LYS A 455 5.52 13.00 -4.21
C LYS A 455 4.61 12.70 -5.40
N PRO A 456 4.38 13.67 -6.31
CA PRO A 456 3.58 13.44 -7.52
C PRO A 456 3.98 12.19 -8.33
N ARG A 457 5.29 11.87 -8.41
CA ARG A 457 5.78 10.65 -9.07
C ARG A 457 5.34 9.35 -8.36
N GLU A 458 5.33 9.34 -7.03
CA GLU A 458 4.93 8.17 -6.24
C GLU A 458 3.42 7.93 -6.37
N LEU A 459 2.62 9.00 -6.32
CA LEU A 459 1.16 8.91 -6.58
C LEU A 459 0.87 8.41 -7.99
N ALA A 460 1.53 8.97 -9.01
CA ALA A 460 1.30 8.57 -10.39
C ALA A 460 1.70 7.10 -10.64
N SER A 461 2.77 6.62 -10.00
CA SER A 461 3.16 5.21 -10.05
C SER A 461 2.13 4.29 -9.39
N ALA A 462 1.61 4.64 -8.22
CA ALA A 462 0.60 3.84 -7.54
C ALA A 462 -0.72 3.78 -8.32
N SER A 463 -1.13 4.92 -8.89
CA SER A 463 -2.31 4.99 -9.76
C SER A 463 -2.13 4.16 -11.03
N GLU A 464 -0.95 4.19 -11.66
CA GLU A 464 -0.64 3.40 -12.84
C GLU A 464 -0.72 1.89 -12.55
N GLN A 465 -0.07 1.45 -11.46
CA GLN A 465 -0.09 0.04 -11.06
C GLN A 465 -1.52 -0.47 -10.83
N LEU A 466 -2.33 0.29 -10.08
CA LEU A 466 -3.72 -0.05 -9.81
C LEU A 466 -4.57 -0.07 -11.08
N THR A 467 -4.44 0.94 -11.94
CA THR A 467 -5.23 1.03 -13.19
C THR A 467 -4.89 -0.11 -14.14
N PHE A 468 -3.62 -0.48 -14.28
CA PHE A 468 -3.21 -1.65 -15.07
C PHE A 468 -3.71 -2.97 -14.45
N ALA A 469 -3.60 -3.14 -13.13
CA ALA A 469 -4.11 -4.33 -12.44
C ALA A 469 -5.62 -4.49 -12.65
N THR A 470 -6.37 -3.39 -12.53
CA THR A 470 -7.83 -3.35 -12.74
C THR A 470 -8.20 -3.62 -14.20
N ALA A 471 -7.45 -3.08 -15.16
CA ALA A 471 -7.65 -3.36 -16.59
C ALA A 471 -7.38 -4.84 -16.93
N ARG A 472 -6.33 -5.44 -16.35
CA ARG A 472 -6.07 -6.89 -16.48
C ARG A 472 -7.19 -7.73 -15.86
N ALA A 473 -7.72 -7.31 -14.71
CA ALA A 473 -8.87 -7.96 -14.09
C ALA A 473 -10.11 -7.90 -14.99
N TRP A 474 -10.37 -6.77 -15.67
CA TRP A 474 -11.49 -6.64 -16.61
C TRP A 474 -11.39 -7.66 -17.76
N ARG A 475 -10.18 -7.88 -18.27
CA ARG A 475 -9.94 -8.88 -19.32
C ARG A 475 -10.21 -10.30 -18.81
N LYS A 476 -9.69 -10.62 -17.62
CA LYS A 476 -9.70 -11.97 -17.05
C LYS A 476 -11.06 -12.39 -16.49
N TYR A 477 -11.75 -11.52 -15.77
CA TYR A 477 -12.96 -11.88 -15.02
C TYR A 477 -14.22 -11.33 -15.72
N THR A 478 -14.68 -12.07 -16.73
CA THR A 478 -15.77 -11.63 -17.62
C THR A 478 -17.11 -11.42 -16.91
N GLU A 479 -17.37 -12.19 -15.84
CA GLU A 479 -18.59 -12.11 -15.03
C GLU A 479 -18.72 -10.74 -14.33
N TYR A 480 -17.61 -10.09 -13.96
CA TYR A 480 -17.61 -8.88 -13.13
C TYR A 480 -17.27 -7.59 -13.90
N ARG A 481 -17.13 -7.66 -15.23
CA ARG A 481 -16.74 -6.54 -16.11
C ARG A 481 -17.47 -5.21 -15.84
N PRO A 482 -18.80 -5.16 -15.59
CA PRO A 482 -19.49 -3.91 -15.28
C PRO A 482 -18.93 -3.23 -14.04
N LEU A 483 -18.78 -3.96 -12.92
CA LEU A 483 -18.26 -3.44 -11.67
C LEU A 483 -16.77 -3.07 -11.78
N ILE A 484 -15.97 -3.87 -12.50
CA ILE A 484 -14.56 -3.56 -12.73
C ILE A 484 -14.42 -2.25 -13.54
N ARG A 485 -15.29 -2.05 -14.54
CA ARG A 485 -15.32 -0.81 -15.33
C ARG A 485 -15.74 0.38 -14.47
N ASP A 486 -16.67 0.18 -13.54
CA ASP A 486 -17.08 1.22 -12.60
C ASP A 486 -15.91 1.55 -11.64
N CYS A 487 -15.13 0.57 -11.19
CA CYS A 487 -13.89 0.80 -10.42
C CYS A 487 -12.89 1.67 -11.20
N LEU A 488 -12.64 1.37 -12.49
CA LEU A 488 -11.74 2.17 -13.34
C LEU A 488 -12.17 3.64 -13.44
N SER A 489 -13.46 3.95 -13.29
CA SER A 489 -13.97 5.32 -13.33
C SER A 489 -13.63 6.16 -12.09
N THR A 490 -13.05 5.54 -11.05
CA THR A 490 -12.75 6.17 -9.76
C THR A 490 -11.27 6.45 -9.52
N MET A 491 -10.41 6.07 -10.47
CA MET A 491 -8.95 6.12 -10.34
C MET A 491 -8.37 7.15 -11.30
N GLY A 492 -7.19 7.70 -11.02
CA GLY A 492 -6.40 8.42 -12.01
C GLY A 492 -5.79 7.47 -13.04
N ARG A 493 -5.26 8.00 -14.15
CA ARG A 493 -4.51 7.16 -15.10
C ARG A 493 -3.13 6.81 -14.57
N GLY A 494 -2.52 7.75 -13.83
CA GLY A 494 -1.13 7.64 -13.37
C GLY A 494 -0.09 7.95 -14.45
N GLY A 495 1.04 7.26 -14.39
CA GLY A 495 2.07 7.25 -15.43
C GLY A 495 3.29 8.14 -15.18
N ALA A 496 4.18 8.19 -16.18
CA ALA A 496 5.50 8.84 -16.05
C ALA A 496 5.45 10.37 -15.83
N GLN A 497 4.31 11.01 -16.13
CA GLN A 497 4.15 12.47 -16.04
C GLN A 497 4.00 12.99 -14.60
N GLY A 498 3.95 12.11 -13.59
CA GLY A 498 3.84 12.53 -12.20
C GLY A 498 4.91 13.56 -11.79
N GLN A 499 6.17 13.36 -12.19
CA GLN A 499 7.24 14.32 -11.87
C GLN A 499 7.06 15.67 -12.60
N ALA A 500 6.53 15.65 -13.83
CA ALA A 500 6.31 16.85 -14.63
C ALA A 500 5.31 17.81 -13.99
N ILE A 501 4.39 17.33 -13.15
CA ILE A 501 3.48 18.18 -12.36
C ILE A 501 4.31 19.16 -11.51
N ARG A 502 5.33 18.67 -10.82
CA ARG A 502 6.16 19.51 -9.94
C ARG A 502 7.11 20.41 -10.74
N ASP A 503 7.72 19.88 -11.79
CA ASP A 503 8.76 20.62 -12.51
C ASP A 503 8.17 21.72 -13.39
N ARG A 504 7.03 21.45 -14.06
CA ARG A 504 6.45 22.41 -15.01
C ARG A 504 5.80 23.62 -14.37
N ILE A 505 5.23 23.50 -13.18
CA ILE A 505 4.69 24.68 -12.49
C ILE A 505 5.82 25.67 -12.15
N LEU A 506 6.98 25.16 -11.76
CA LEU A 506 8.18 25.98 -11.52
C LEU A 506 8.71 26.61 -12.81
N ASP A 507 8.80 25.86 -13.91
CA ASP A 507 9.19 26.40 -15.22
C ASP A 507 8.32 27.60 -15.62
N ILE A 508 6.99 27.49 -15.42
CA ILE A 508 6.02 28.55 -15.73
C ILE A 508 6.28 29.77 -14.86
N MET A 509 6.43 29.58 -13.54
CA MET A 509 6.71 30.67 -12.62
C MET A 509 8.00 31.41 -12.99
N HIS A 510 9.09 30.68 -13.30
CA HIS A 510 10.38 31.26 -13.69
C HIS A 510 10.33 32.01 -15.02
N LYS A 511 9.66 31.43 -16.02
CA LYS A 511 9.49 32.02 -17.35
C LYS A 511 8.72 33.34 -17.27
N HIS A 512 7.65 33.38 -16.46
CA HIS A 512 6.77 34.54 -16.35
C HIS A 512 7.08 35.47 -15.18
N LYS A 513 8.23 35.29 -14.52
CA LYS A 513 8.71 36.14 -13.40
C LYS A 513 7.71 36.21 -12.24
N ILE A 514 7.01 35.12 -11.99
CA ILE A 514 6.14 34.97 -10.82
C ILE A 514 7.05 34.66 -9.63
N PRO A 515 7.00 35.47 -8.55
CA PRO A 515 7.89 35.28 -7.41
C PRO A 515 7.51 34.04 -6.59
N GLU A 516 8.52 33.25 -6.21
CA GLU A 516 8.44 32.16 -5.22
C GLU A 516 8.39 32.69 -3.78
N SER A 517 8.18 34.00 -3.58
CA SER A 517 8.06 34.58 -2.24
C SER A 517 6.73 34.17 -1.61
N THR A 518 6.80 33.77 -0.34
CA THR A 518 5.62 33.40 0.46
C THR A 518 4.55 34.48 0.45
N GLY A 519 3.27 34.07 0.45
CA GLY A 519 2.14 34.99 0.60
C GLY A 519 1.43 35.37 -0.69
N ASN A 520 1.63 34.61 -1.78
CA ASN A 520 0.90 34.78 -3.02
C ASN A 520 0.28 33.45 -3.50
N PHE A 521 -0.78 33.54 -4.31
CA PHE A 521 -1.56 32.37 -4.75
C PHE A 521 -0.73 31.34 -5.51
N TYR A 522 0.07 31.75 -6.51
CA TYR A 522 0.82 30.82 -7.35
C TYR A 522 1.85 30.04 -6.53
N GLU A 523 2.51 30.70 -5.56
CA GLU A 523 3.43 30.03 -4.65
C GLU A 523 2.70 29.07 -3.68
N GLN A 524 1.55 29.48 -3.12
CA GLN A 524 0.75 28.57 -2.29
C GLN A 524 0.31 27.32 -3.06
N TRP A 525 -0.12 27.47 -4.30
CA TRP A 525 -0.51 26.35 -5.15
C TRP A 525 0.68 25.47 -5.54
N HIS A 526 1.83 26.05 -5.89
CA HIS A 526 3.07 25.31 -6.11
C HIS A 526 3.47 24.48 -4.87
N GLN A 527 3.46 25.08 -3.68
CA GLN A 527 3.75 24.35 -2.44
C GLN A 527 2.74 23.23 -2.19
N LYS A 528 1.46 23.45 -2.49
CA LYS A 528 0.43 22.40 -2.42
C LYS A 528 0.77 21.24 -3.36
N LEU A 529 1.04 21.50 -4.64
CA LEU A 529 1.37 20.50 -5.65
C LEU A 529 2.61 19.67 -5.28
N HIS A 530 3.63 20.32 -4.69
CA HIS A 530 4.86 19.67 -4.25
C HIS A 530 4.63 18.71 -3.07
N ASN A 531 3.76 19.08 -2.14
CA ASN A 531 3.44 18.24 -0.99
C ASN A 531 2.42 17.14 -1.30
N ASN A 532 1.40 17.45 -2.11
CA ASN A 532 0.41 16.49 -2.54
C ASN A 532 -0.41 17.04 -3.71
N THR A 533 -0.16 16.51 -4.90
CA THR A 533 -1.06 16.76 -6.03
C THR A 533 -2.32 15.91 -5.93
N THR A 534 -3.46 16.47 -6.30
CA THR A 534 -4.78 15.85 -6.20
C THR A 534 -5.66 16.20 -7.40
N PRO A 535 -6.78 15.50 -7.63
CA PRO A 535 -7.69 15.83 -8.73
C PRO A 535 -8.23 17.27 -8.73
N ASP A 536 -8.38 17.91 -7.56
CA ASP A 536 -8.75 19.33 -7.42
C ASP A 536 -7.80 20.26 -8.20
N ASP A 537 -6.52 19.88 -8.40
CA ASP A 537 -5.55 20.71 -9.13
C ASP A 537 -5.94 20.93 -10.60
N VAL A 538 -6.70 20.00 -11.20
CA VAL A 538 -7.26 20.17 -12.54
C VAL A 538 -8.22 21.36 -12.54
N GLY A 539 -9.15 21.41 -11.58
CA GLY A 539 -10.12 22.50 -11.42
C GLY A 539 -9.45 23.83 -11.05
N ILE A 540 -8.43 23.80 -10.18
CA ILE A 540 -7.64 25.00 -9.84
C ILE A 540 -6.96 25.57 -11.09
N CYS A 541 -6.33 24.72 -11.91
CA CYS A 541 -5.67 25.15 -13.13
C CYS A 541 -6.66 25.70 -14.18
N GLU A 542 -7.83 25.07 -14.34
CA GLU A 542 -8.89 25.58 -15.22
C GLU A 542 -9.44 26.93 -14.75
N ALA A 543 -9.62 27.10 -13.45
CA ALA A 543 -10.06 28.36 -12.88
C ALA A 543 -9.03 29.49 -13.09
N VAL A 544 -7.73 29.19 -12.96
CA VAL A 544 -6.65 30.14 -13.26
C VAL A 544 -6.66 30.55 -14.74
N ILE A 545 -6.83 29.60 -15.66
CA ILE A 545 -6.95 29.89 -17.09
C ILE A 545 -8.15 30.82 -17.34
N GLY A 546 -9.33 30.49 -16.79
CA GLY A 546 -10.53 31.31 -16.94
C GLY A 546 -10.39 32.71 -16.33
N PHE A 547 -9.68 32.84 -15.20
CA PHE A 547 -9.34 34.13 -14.60
C PHE A 547 -8.46 34.99 -15.53
N LEU A 548 -7.42 34.40 -16.11
CA LEU A 548 -6.50 35.10 -17.00
C LEU A 548 -7.18 35.52 -18.32
N GLU A 549 -7.98 34.63 -18.91
CA GLU A 549 -8.72 34.88 -20.15
C GLU A 549 -9.82 35.93 -19.99
N SER A 550 -10.41 36.03 -18.81
CA SER A 550 -11.40 37.05 -18.46
C SER A 550 -10.79 38.37 -17.98
N ASN A 551 -9.49 38.56 -18.17
CA ASN A 551 -8.74 39.74 -17.76
C ASN A 551 -8.85 40.03 -16.24
N GLY A 552 -8.81 38.98 -15.43
CA GLY A 552 -8.76 39.07 -13.97
C GLY A 552 -10.12 39.01 -13.26
N ASP A 553 -11.17 38.48 -13.90
CA ASP A 553 -12.48 38.35 -13.25
C ASP A 553 -12.53 37.20 -12.23
N LEU A 554 -12.53 37.57 -10.95
CA LEU A 554 -12.67 36.63 -9.84
C LEU A 554 -14.01 35.89 -9.85
N LYS A 555 -15.08 36.45 -10.44
CA LYS A 555 -16.37 35.72 -10.53
C LYS A 555 -16.23 34.49 -11.42
N THR A 556 -15.53 34.62 -12.55
CA THR A 556 -15.21 33.51 -13.45
C THR A 556 -14.36 32.46 -12.76
N TYR A 557 -13.33 32.86 -12.02
CA TYR A 557 -12.50 31.96 -11.20
C TYR A 557 -13.34 31.12 -10.22
N TRP A 558 -14.14 31.78 -9.39
CA TRP A 558 -14.95 31.10 -8.37
C TRP A 558 -16.08 30.26 -8.96
N ARG A 559 -16.64 30.66 -10.11
CA ARG A 559 -17.61 29.84 -10.86
C ARG A 559 -17.00 28.52 -11.31
N ILE A 560 -15.83 28.56 -11.94
CA ILE A 560 -15.14 27.35 -12.43
C ILE A 560 -14.77 26.45 -11.25
N LEU A 561 -14.19 26.99 -10.17
CA LEU A 561 -13.92 26.18 -8.98
C LEU A 561 -15.19 25.53 -8.40
N GLY A 562 -16.31 26.26 -8.38
CA GLY A 562 -17.62 25.72 -7.96
C GLY A 562 -18.11 24.57 -8.83
N GLU A 563 -17.90 24.63 -10.16
CA GLU A 563 -18.20 23.53 -11.10
C GLU A 563 -17.35 22.27 -10.82
N HIS A 564 -16.18 22.44 -10.21
CA HIS A 564 -15.32 21.35 -9.75
C HIS A 564 -15.55 20.95 -8.27
N ASN A 565 -16.56 21.50 -7.60
CA ASN A 565 -16.82 21.29 -6.17
C ASN A 565 -15.67 21.74 -5.24
N VAL A 566 -14.88 22.73 -5.67
CA VAL A 566 -13.78 23.30 -4.87
C VAL A 566 -14.24 24.62 -4.27
N SER A 567 -14.52 24.64 -2.96
CA SER A 567 -14.90 25.85 -2.22
C SER A 567 -13.68 26.58 -1.62
N ARG A 568 -13.89 27.80 -1.10
CA ARG A 568 -12.88 28.55 -0.33
C ARG A 568 -12.41 27.76 0.90
N GLU A 569 -13.34 27.15 1.60
CA GLU A 569 -13.08 26.32 2.77
C GLU A 569 -12.27 25.09 2.37
N ARG A 570 -12.58 24.48 1.21
CA ARG A 570 -11.80 23.35 0.67
C ARG A 570 -10.35 23.75 0.39
N LEU A 571 -10.11 24.88 -0.28
CA LEU A 571 -8.75 25.39 -0.54
C LEU A 571 -7.96 25.68 0.76
N ALA A 572 -8.64 26.20 1.79
CA ALA A 572 -8.05 26.48 3.09
C ALA A 572 -7.89 25.24 3.99
N SER A 573 -8.49 24.10 3.61
CA SER A 573 -8.44 22.85 4.39
C SER A 573 -7.21 21.98 4.10
N TYR A 574 -6.54 22.20 2.96
CA TYR A 574 -5.32 21.46 2.63
C TYR A 574 -4.20 21.71 3.66
N GLU A 575 -3.31 20.74 3.84
CA GLU A 575 -2.13 20.93 4.73
C GLU A 575 -1.27 22.13 4.30
N ARG A 576 -1.04 22.25 2.99
CA ARG A 576 -0.57 23.50 2.38
C ARG A 576 -1.76 24.28 1.86
N LYS A 577 -2.27 25.13 2.74
CA LYS A 577 -3.45 25.96 2.51
C LYS A 577 -3.24 26.91 1.33
N ILE A 578 -4.27 27.03 0.51
CA ILE A 578 -4.39 28.10 -0.47
C ILE A 578 -5.41 29.10 0.09
N THR A 579 -4.92 30.25 0.53
CA THR A 579 -5.71 31.32 1.15
C THR A 579 -5.69 32.62 0.35
N CYS A 580 -4.75 32.76 -0.58
CA CYS A 580 -4.67 33.92 -1.46
C CYS A 580 -5.53 33.71 -2.72
N GLU A 581 -6.03 34.80 -3.28
CA GLU A 581 -6.69 34.78 -4.60
C GLU A 581 -5.64 34.95 -5.72
N PRO A 582 -5.91 34.44 -6.93
CA PRO A 582 -5.03 34.66 -8.08
C PRO A 582 -4.95 36.15 -8.43
N TYR A 583 -3.83 36.55 -9.02
CA TYR A 583 -3.60 37.92 -9.46
C TYR A 583 -3.04 37.95 -10.88
N MET A 584 -3.24 39.09 -11.55
CA MET A 584 -2.71 39.33 -12.90
C MET A 584 -1.20 39.55 -12.83
N VAL A 585 -0.46 38.75 -13.59
CA VAL A 585 1.01 38.83 -13.68
C VAL A 585 1.40 39.83 -14.75
N HIS A 586 2.44 40.64 -14.51
CA HIS A 586 2.98 41.57 -15.49
C HIS A 586 3.82 40.85 -16.56
N THR A 587 3.16 40.11 -17.45
CA THR A 587 3.75 39.34 -18.54
C THR A 587 2.81 39.33 -19.76
N ASN A 588 3.26 38.76 -20.88
CA ASN A 588 2.35 38.34 -21.94
C ASN A 588 1.37 37.29 -21.40
N ILE A 589 0.11 37.70 -21.21
CA ILE A 589 -0.96 36.84 -20.68
C ILE A 589 -1.31 35.72 -21.66
N GLY A 590 -1.24 35.95 -22.97
CA GLY A 590 -1.51 34.92 -23.97
C GLY A 590 -0.52 33.75 -23.88
N ASP A 591 0.76 34.06 -23.69
CA ASP A 591 1.80 33.05 -23.50
C ASP A 591 1.61 32.30 -22.16
N LEU A 592 1.30 33.02 -21.08
CA LEU A 592 1.04 32.43 -19.76
C LEU A 592 -0.17 31.47 -19.79
N VAL A 593 -1.25 31.86 -20.48
CA VAL A 593 -2.43 31.00 -20.68
C VAL A 593 -2.07 29.74 -21.46
N ASN A 594 -1.26 29.85 -22.52
CA ASN A 594 -0.84 28.69 -23.31
C ASN A 594 0.03 27.72 -22.51
N ASP A 595 0.89 28.24 -21.65
CA ASP A 595 1.70 27.44 -20.73
C ASP A 595 0.83 26.74 -19.69
N PHE A 596 -0.13 27.44 -19.07
CA PHE A 596 -1.08 26.82 -18.14
C PHE A 596 -2.00 25.79 -18.83
N ARG A 597 -2.39 25.98 -20.10
CA ARG A 597 -3.12 24.95 -20.87
C ARG A 597 -2.26 23.71 -21.11
N SER A 598 -0.97 23.89 -21.39
CA SER A 598 -0.02 22.79 -21.52
C SER A 598 0.16 22.07 -20.18
N TYR A 599 0.20 22.80 -19.08
CA TYR A 599 0.26 22.27 -17.73
C TYR A 599 -1.03 21.53 -17.31
N LEU A 600 -2.20 22.06 -17.66
CA LEU A 600 -3.49 21.41 -17.46
C LEU A 600 -3.54 20.04 -18.15
N SER A 601 -2.96 19.94 -19.36
CA SER A 601 -2.82 18.66 -20.05
C SER A 601 -2.07 17.63 -19.19
N ILE A 602 -0.98 18.03 -18.53
CA ILE A 602 -0.20 17.14 -17.66
C ILE A 602 -1.01 16.71 -16.44
N LEU A 603 -1.72 17.65 -15.78
CA LEU A 603 -2.56 17.34 -14.63
C LEU A 603 -3.66 16.34 -15.00
N LYS A 604 -4.32 16.53 -16.15
CA LYS A 604 -5.34 15.61 -16.67
C LYS A 604 -4.76 14.25 -17.07
N ASP A 605 -3.53 14.20 -17.58
CA ASP A 605 -2.89 12.92 -17.89
C ASP A 605 -2.73 12.06 -16.64
N VAL A 606 -2.43 12.66 -15.49
CA VAL A 606 -2.23 11.89 -14.25
C VAL A 606 -3.56 11.62 -13.54
N HIS A 607 -4.39 12.65 -13.35
CA HIS A 607 -5.55 12.59 -12.45
C HIS A 607 -6.90 12.31 -13.12
N ASP A 608 -7.07 12.62 -14.41
CA ASP A 608 -8.38 12.55 -15.07
C ASP A 608 -8.49 11.31 -15.97
N ALA A 609 -8.96 10.19 -15.43
CA ALA A 609 -9.23 8.98 -16.22
C ALA A 609 -10.44 9.08 -17.15
N LEU A 610 -11.30 10.09 -16.99
CA LEU A 610 -12.56 10.21 -17.74
C LEU A 610 -12.43 11.08 -19.01
N ASP A 611 -11.30 11.75 -19.22
CA ASP A 611 -11.03 12.49 -20.46
C ASP A 611 -10.93 11.52 -21.66
N ILE A 612 -12.05 11.41 -22.38
CA ILE A 612 -12.21 10.54 -23.55
C ILE A 612 -11.22 10.85 -24.68
N LYS A 613 -10.83 12.12 -24.85
CA LYS A 613 -9.91 12.52 -25.90
C LYS A 613 -8.53 11.94 -25.61
N LYS A 614 -8.01 12.18 -24.40
CA LYS A 614 -6.73 11.60 -23.99
C LYS A 614 -6.79 10.08 -24.01
N ALA A 615 -7.89 9.48 -23.55
CA ALA A 615 -8.02 8.01 -23.53
C ALA A 615 -7.93 7.44 -24.95
N PHE A 616 -8.58 8.10 -25.91
CA PHE A 616 -8.46 7.77 -27.32
C PHE A 616 -7.05 7.99 -27.86
N ASP A 617 -6.40 9.12 -27.56
CA ASP A 617 -5.05 9.42 -28.03
C ASP A 617 -4.04 8.33 -27.61
N TYR A 618 -4.12 7.83 -26.37
CA TYR A 618 -3.30 6.70 -25.90
C TYR A 618 -3.68 5.37 -26.56
N ALA A 619 -4.98 5.12 -26.74
CA ALA A 619 -5.47 3.88 -27.34
C ALA A 619 -5.27 3.81 -28.86
N ARG A 620 -5.13 4.95 -29.54
CA ARG A 620 -5.19 5.10 -30.99
C ARG A 620 -4.28 4.14 -31.74
N GLN A 621 -3.06 3.93 -31.24
CA GLN A 621 -2.06 3.05 -31.86
C GLN A 621 -2.37 1.54 -31.71
N TYR A 622 -3.31 1.19 -30.83
CA TYR A 622 -3.71 -0.19 -30.54
C TYR A 622 -5.07 -0.54 -31.16
N LEU A 623 -5.73 0.42 -31.81
CA LEU A 623 -7.05 0.25 -32.40
C LEU A 623 -6.97 0.06 -33.92
N PRO A 624 -7.86 -0.76 -34.52
CA PRO A 624 -8.02 -0.84 -35.97
C PRO A 624 -8.33 0.52 -36.62
N HIS A 625 -7.84 0.77 -37.84
CA HIS A 625 -7.99 2.08 -38.52
C HIS A 625 -9.44 2.54 -38.70
N ASP A 626 -10.34 1.60 -38.96
CA ASP A 626 -11.78 1.85 -39.07
C ASP A 626 -12.42 2.19 -37.71
N ALA A 627 -11.95 1.59 -36.61
CA ALA A 627 -12.34 1.98 -35.26
C ALA A 627 -11.82 3.38 -34.89
N VAL A 628 -10.57 3.69 -35.28
CA VAL A 628 -9.95 5.02 -35.09
C VAL A 628 -10.80 6.11 -35.73
N GLY A 629 -11.21 5.93 -36.99
CA GLY A 629 -12.05 6.92 -37.69
C GLY A 629 -13.39 7.18 -37.00
N LEU A 630 -14.07 6.12 -36.54
CA LEU A 630 -15.35 6.23 -35.83
C LEU A 630 -15.21 6.96 -34.49
N ILE A 631 -14.19 6.61 -33.70
CA ILE A 631 -13.99 7.21 -32.38
C ILE A 631 -13.51 8.66 -32.51
N GLU A 632 -12.65 8.96 -33.47
CA GLU A 632 -12.21 10.33 -33.74
C GLU A 632 -13.38 11.24 -34.10
N GLN A 633 -14.29 10.77 -34.96
CA GLN A 633 -15.53 11.48 -35.26
C GLN A 633 -16.37 11.73 -34.00
N LEU A 634 -16.57 10.70 -33.17
CA LEU A 634 -17.32 10.82 -31.90
C LEU A 634 -16.69 11.83 -30.93
N VAL A 635 -15.36 11.79 -30.77
CA VAL A 635 -14.64 12.72 -29.88
C VAL A 635 -14.77 14.16 -30.38
N GLN A 636 -14.68 14.38 -31.69
CA GLN A 636 -14.91 15.71 -32.30
C GLN A 636 -16.35 16.18 -32.11
N GLU A 637 -17.35 15.32 -32.34
CA GLU A 637 -18.77 15.62 -32.13
C GLU A 637 -19.11 15.94 -30.67
N LEU A 638 -18.49 15.23 -29.71
CA LEU A 638 -18.66 15.51 -28.28
C LEU A 638 -18.05 16.87 -27.91
N GLY A 639 -16.88 17.20 -28.48
CA GLY A 639 -16.23 18.49 -28.30
C GLY A 639 -17.06 19.65 -28.84
N THR A 640 -17.58 19.53 -30.07
CA THR A 640 -18.42 20.58 -30.69
C THR A 640 -19.73 20.76 -29.95
N GLN A 641 -20.40 19.68 -29.52
CA GLN A 641 -21.65 19.80 -28.77
C GLN A 641 -21.45 20.49 -27.42
N ARG A 642 -20.35 20.19 -26.71
CA ARG A 642 -20.03 20.85 -25.43
C ARG A 642 -19.86 22.37 -25.59
N LEU A 643 -19.28 22.82 -26.70
CA LEU A 643 -19.13 24.24 -27.03
C LEU A 643 -20.46 24.90 -27.42
N GLN A 644 -21.31 24.19 -28.16
CA GLN A 644 -22.56 24.76 -28.68
C GLN A 644 -23.69 24.82 -27.65
N GLN A 645 -23.63 24.04 -26.56
CA GLN A 645 -24.66 23.93 -25.51
C GLN A 645 -26.09 23.73 -26.04
N LYS A 646 -26.24 23.18 -27.25
CA LYS A 646 -27.52 22.99 -27.92
C LYS A 646 -28.01 21.55 -27.74
N PRO A 647 -29.30 21.33 -27.43
CA PRO A 647 -29.87 19.98 -27.40
C PRO A 647 -29.79 19.35 -28.80
N MET A 648 -29.35 18.08 -28.86
CA MET A 648 -29.40 17.30 -30.10
C MET A 648 -30.85 16.99 -30.48
N ASN A 649 -31.14 17.00 -31.77
CA ASN A 649 -32.40 16.44 -32.26
C ASN A 649 -32.36 14.89 -32.19
N ALA A 650 -33.51 14.25 -32.36
CA ALA A 650 -33.64 12.80 -32.25
C ALA A 650 -32.82 12.05 -33.31
N GLU A 651 -32.70 12.60 -34.53
CA GLU A 651 -31.98 11.96 -35.63
C GLU A 651 -30.46 11.95 -35.38
N ASP A 652 -29.90 13.09 -34.96
CA ASP A 652 -28.50 13.22 -34.59
C ASP A 652 -28.16 12.36 -33.36
N ALA A 653 -29.07 12.31 -32.38
CA ALA A 653 -28.92 11.44 -31.21
C ALA A 653 -28.90 9.95 -31.60
N MET A 654 -29.81 9.53 -32.51
CA MET A 654 -29.85 8.15 -33.01
C MET A 654 -28.59 7.83 -33.82
N ARG A 655 -28.15 8.73 -34.71
CA ARG A 655 -26.92 8.56 -35.48
C ARG A 655 -25.71 8.41 -34.57
N ARG A 656 -25.58 9.27 -33.56
CA ARG A 656 -24.48 9.17 -32.59
C ARG A 656 -24.55 7.87 -31.80
N PHE A 657 -25.73 7.43 -31.39
CA PHE A 657 -25.92 6.15 -30.71
C PHE A 657 -25.45 4.99 -31.58
N GLN A 658 -25.78 4.99 -32.87
CA GLN A 658 -25.30 3.98 -33.83
C GLN A 658 -23.77 4.01 -33.95
N THR A 659 -23.17 5.18 -34.17
CA THR A 659 -21.71 5.33 -34.26
C THR A 659 -21.01 4.89 -32.97
N LEU A 660 -21.55 5.24 -31.81
CA LEU A 660 -21.04 4.82 -30.50
C LEU A 660 -21.13 3.30 -30.32
N SER A 661 -22.25 2.71 -30.75
CA SER A 661 -22.45 1.26 -30.71
C SER A 661 -21.40 0.55 -31.58
N GLU A 662 -21.22 0.99 -32.83
CA GLU A 662 -20.19 0.45 -33.74
C GLU A 662 -18.76 0.60 -33.19
N ALA A 663 -18.42 1.79 -32.67
CA ALA A 663 -17.13 2.03 -32.05
C ALA A 663 -16.88 1.08 -30.86
N ARG A 664 -17.87 0.92 -29.98
CA ARG A 664 -17.79 0.00 -28.83
C ARG A 664 -17.62 -1.44 -29.28
N LYS A 665 -18.36 -1.90 -30.30
CA LYS A 665 -18.21 -3.26 -30.85
C LYS A 665 -16.76 -3.53 -31.24
N LYS A 666 -16.15 -2.63 -32.04
CA LYS A 666 -14.78 -2.80 -32.54
C LYS A 666 -13.74 -2.78 -31.43
N ILE A 667 -13.91 -1.91 -30.42
CA ILE A 667 -13.03 -1.89 -29.24
C ILE A 667 -13.14 -3.21 -28.47
N VAL A 668 -14.35 -3.65 -28.14
CA VAL A 668 -14.58 -4.87 -27.35
C VAL A 668 -14.07 -6.10 -28.08
N PHE A 669 -14.25 -6.18 -29.39
CA PHE A 669 -13.67 -7.22 -30.23
C PHE A 669 -12.13 -7.24 -30.14
N THR A 670 -11.50 -6.07 -30.33
CA THR A 670 -10.04 -5.93 -30.23
C THR A 670 -9.51 -6.38 -28.85
N LEU A 671 -10.25 -6.10 -27.79
CA LEU A 671 -9.87 -6.46 -26.41
C LEU A 671 -10.11 -7.94 -26.08
N ASN A 672 -11.10 -8.61 -26.70
CA ASN A 672 -11.43 -10.01 -26.42
C ASN A 672 -10.63 -11.02 -27.26
N GLN A 673 -10.03 -10.62 -28.39
CA GLN A 673 -9.31 -11.55 -29.27
C GLN A 673 -7.89 -11.95 -28.82
N ASP A 674 -7.31 -11.36 -27.77
CA ASP A 674 -5.92 -11.59 -27.31
C ASP A 674 -4.88 -11.64 -28.47
N GLY A 675 -4.28 -10.51 -28.86
CA GLY A 675 -2.98 -10.56 -29.54
C GLY A 675 -2.96 -10.88 -31.04
N GLY A 676 -3.93 -10.40 -31.82
CA GLY A 676 -3.80 -10.26 -33.28
C GLY A 676 -2.68 -9.29 -33.72
N ALA A 677 -1.98 -8.65 -32.78
CA ALA A 677 -0.57 -8.37 -32.99
C ALA A 677 0.23 -9.67 -32.81
N ALA A 678 0.06 -10.60 -33.75
CA ALA A 678 1.23 -11.18 -34.39
C ALA A 678 1.97 -10.02 -35.08
N LYS A 679 2.56 -9.12 -34.28
CA LYS A 679 3.72 -8.38 -34.75
C LYS A 679 4.70 -9.47 -35.11
N LYS A 680 5.10 -9.47 -36.36
CA LYS A 680 6.43 -9.88 -36.82
C LYS A 680 7.44 -9.68 -35.67
N THR A 681 7.67 -10.70 -34.87
CA THR A 681 8.81 -10.79 -33.96
C THR A 681 9.99 -11.23 -34.82
N SER A 682 10.43 -10.30 -35.67
CA SER A 682 11.82 -10.17 -36.04
C SER A 682 12.26 -8.84 -35.45
N ASP A 683 13.06 -8.93 -34.39
CA ASP A 683 13.74 -7.82 -33.71
C ASP A 683 12.86 -6.92 -32.83
N LEU A 684 12.76 -7.26 -31.54
CA LEU A 684 13.18 -6.43 -30.40
C LEU A 684 12.69 -7.05 -29.09
N HIS A 685 13.54 -6.95 -28.07
CA HIS A 685 13.48 -7.61 -26.76
C HIS A 685 12.11 -7.57 -26.04
N GLU A 686 11.81 -8.70 -25.39
CA GLU A 686 10.69 -8.90 -24.47
C GLU A 686 10.72 -7.90 -23.30
N GLU A 687 9.64 -7.12 -23.17
CA GLU A 687 9.12 -6.69 -21.88
C GLU A 687 7.64 -7.11 -21.78
N PRO A 688 7.17 -7.64 -20.63
CA PRO A 688 5.82 -8.14 -20.46
C PRO A 688 4.82 -7.00 -20.18
N LEU A 689 3.73 -6.97 -20.96
CA LEU A 689 2.54 -6.09 -20.82
C LEU A 689 1.55 -6.57 -19.74
#